data_AF-E3S9N1-F1
#
_entry.id   AF-E3S9N1-F1
#
_cell.length_a   1.000
_cell.length_b   1.000
_cell.length_c   1.000
_cell.angle_alpha   90.00
_cell.angle_beta   90.00
_cell.angle_gamma   90.00
#
_symmetry.space_group_name_H-M   'P 1'
#
loop_
_entity.id
_entity.type
_entity.pdbx_description
1 polymer ?
#
loop_
_entity_poly.entity_id
_entity_poly.type
_entity_poly.pdbx_seq_one_letter_code
_entity_poly.pdbx_strand_id
1 'polypeptide(L)'
;MAGIKRKSAAATAPDVKTKSKKVKVDKPTSKRESKHEVKPAKKPSKSKKEESSDGSEESDTSEQENGFYGFSAAEGADVDMSDAESSEEIEEQDAKSNGKTHKRKDDTESSKKTKGDAAESKLAGLNSNNSREAHAKQKALAKERKAAKPNADIIERSKKLWEKLRLKSHVDKDERKELVKELFEIITGRVKDFVFKHDSVRVIQTAIKYSTMEQRRMIARELKGEFKVLAEGKYSKFLIAKLVEKGDPEIRDLVITEFYGHVKRMINHPEAAWILDDIYRAVATPEQKSRLLREWYGPEFSIKGLDTKGTDSAELSVIIKESPEKRKPIMDYLENQTNALIQKKLTGFTMLHDAMLQYFLVCEPGTEQANEFLEHLKPDPTIKEGEEADNVDLLKNLAFTKSGSRLMSLCFAYGTAKDRKLFLRPYKDTIETMAFDQHAHHVLLAAMAVTDDTKLSAKSIFSELLPNNDTLAEKVLNIVNDTRARTVLLYPFAADAKWLLDDNTRERLAELYTIRQKTSKKDPNTRLQEIAKHIEPQLLTAVTARAADFASFTFGLQFMGEVLVGAPEVEPAKRKEALTEVARLSQSILDSALPASAGDNKAGSHGKNMLKTLVQGGKFDPTTKKVVPVEPPLGFADLLWPQIKSNLKEWATGQGSFVVVALTEAEGFSKKEEALKALKKEKKALEAAANPPGAQNGEAKNKKQKKGDKSDTAPRGNAGARILLEKL
;
A
#
# COMPACT_ATOMS: atom_id res chain seq x y z
N MET A 1 33.54 22.03 47.33
CA MET A 1 32.51 21.24 48.04
C MET A 1 32.53 19.83 47.45
N ALA A 2 33.25 18.82 47.94
CA ALA A 2 33.38 18.30 49.31
C ALA A 2 32.09 17.63 49.81
N GLY A 3 32.01 16.29 50.00
CA GLY A 3 32.94 15.24 49.54
C GLY A 3 32.79 13.89 50.29
N ILE A 4 33.72 12.95 49.99
CA ILE A 4 34.13 11.78 50.82
C ILE A 4 33.08 10.65 50.90
N LYS A 5 33.22 9.50 50.21
CA LYS A 5 34.23 8.40 50.23
C LYS A 5 34.15 7.43 51.42
N ARG A 6 33.90 6.14 51.10
CA ARG A 6 34.73 4.93 51.38
C ARG A 6 34.14 3.80 50.50
N LYS A 7 34.85 2.96 49.71
CA LYS A 7 36.08 2.14 49.88
C LYS A 7 35.91 1.01 50.92
N SER A 8 36.34 -0.24 50.67
CA SER A 8 37.08 -0.80 49.50
C SER A 8 37.25 -2.33 49.55
N ALA A 9 37.50 -2.94 48.37
CA ALA A 9 38.33 -4.14 48.12
C ALA A 9 37.85 -5.50 48.69
N ALA A 10 38.46 -6.66 48.34
CA ALA A 10 38.90 -7.17 47.02
C ALA A 10 39.28 -8.68 47.12
N ALA A 11 38.99 -9.45 46.06
CA ALA A 11 39.63 -10.71 45.62
C ALA A 11 39.96 -11.86 46.62
N THR A 12 39.30 -13.00 46.45
CA THR A 12 39.88 -14.37 46.54
C THR A 12 39.06 -15.39 45.73
N ALA A 13 39.70 -16.50 45.31
CA ALA A 13 39.18 -17.69 44.61
C ALA A 13 40.20 -18.85 44.78
N PRO A 14 39.99 -20.11 44.30
CA PRO A 14 38.80 -20.80 43.75
C PRO A 14 38.23 -21.77 44.82
N ASP A 15 37.79 -23.04 44.69
CA ASP A 15 37.57 -24.07 43.64
C ASP A 15 36.40 -25.02 44.17
N VAL A 16 35.85 -26.09 43.56
CA VAL A 16 36.41 -27.44 43.27
C VAL A 16 35.34 -28.32 42.55
N LYS A 17 35.76 -29.19 41.60
CA LYS A 17 35.07 -30.34 40.92
C LYS A 17 33.95 -30.02 39.88
N THR A 18 33.98 -30.44 38.60
CA THR A 18 34.06 -31.77 37.89
C THR A 18 32.85 -32.72 38.13
N LYS A 19 32.31 -33.54 37.18
CA LYS A 19 32.64 -34.12 35.82
C LYS A 19 31.28 -34.31 35.06
N SER A 20 31.04 -34.09 33.75
CA SER A 20 31.56 -34.63 32.46
C SER A 20 30.87 -35.90 31.85
N LYS A 21 30.39 -35.78 30.59
CA LYS A 21 30.26 -36.80 29.49
C LYS A 21 29.10 -37.85 29.41
N LYS A 22 28.36 -37.77 28.27
CA LYS A 22 27.99 -38.82 27.25
C LYS A 22 27.08 -40.03 27.62
N VAL A 23 26.40 -40.75 26.69
CA VAL A 23 25.75 -40.50 25.35
C VAL A 23 25.12 -41.84 24.80
N LYS A 24 24.31 -41.81 23.71
CA LYS A 24 23.80 -42.96 22.88
C LYS A 24 22.66 -43.79 23.53
N VAL A 25 21.54 -44.25 22.90
CA VAL A 25 21.14 -44.97 21.64
C VAL A 25 20.29 -46.21 22.11
N ASP A 26 19.36 -46.87 21.41
CA ASP A 26 19.04 -47.00 19.98
C ASP A 26 17.51 -47.21 19.66
N LYS A 27 17.20 -47.52 18.39
CA LYS A 27 15.92 -47.93 17.74
C LYS A 27 15.69 -49.48 17.86
N PRO A 28 14.77 -50.20 17.14
CA PRO A 28 13.58 -49.87 16.32
C PRO A 28 12.35 -50.83 16.49
N THR A 29 11.37 -50.76 15.56
CA THR A 29 10.31 -51.78 15.21
C THR A 29 9.17 -52.01 16.23
N SER A 30 7.97 -52.53 15.90
CA SER A 30 7.53 -53.42 14.78
C SER A 30 6.09 -53.11 14.26
N LYS A 31 5.62 -53.88 13.25
CA LYS A 31 4.28 -53.82 12.60
C LYS A 31 3.26 -54.79 13.24
N ARG A 32 1.95 -54.53 13.07
CA ARG A 32 1.00 -55.25 12.17
C ARG A 32 -0.46 -55.28 12.69
N GLU A 33 -1.44 -55.46 11.79
CA GLU A 33 -2.88 -55.50 12.10
C GLU A 33 -3.41 -56.88 12.55
N SER A 34 -4.60 -56.90 13.17
CA SER A 34 -5.51 -58.06 13.22
C SER A 34 -6.99 -57.59 13.29
N LYS A 35 -7.94 -58.49 12.97
CA LYS A 35 -9.39 -58.19 12.81
C LYS A 35 -10.27 -59.01 13.77
N HIS A 36 -11.50 -58.52 14.02
CA HIS A 36 -12.64 -59.25 14.62
C HIS A 36 -12.40 -59.74 16.07
N GLU A 37 -13.38 -60.17 16.90
CA GLU A 37 -14.84 -60.39 16.77
C GLU A 37 -15.48 -60.20 18.18
N VAL A 38 -16.74 -59.80 18.40
CA VAL A 38 -17.97 -60.61 18.68
C VAL A 38 -19.04 -59.67 19.31
N LYS A 39 -20.36 -60.00 19.27
CA LYS A 39 -21.45 -59.37 20.07
C LYS A 39 -22.14 -60.37 21.01
N PRO A 40 -22.73 -59.94 22.14
CA PRO A 40 -24.21 -59.98 22.29
C PRO A 40 -24.79 -58.68 22.89
N ALA A 41 -25.89 -58.10 22.38
CA ALA A 41 -27.30 -58.37 22.72
C ALA A 41 -27.69 -58.03 24.19
N LYS A 42 -28.71 -57.20 24.45
CA LYS A 42 -30.15 -57.43 24.11
C LYS A 42 -30.93 -56.21 23.57
N LYS A 43 -32.13 -56.51 23.03
CA LYS A 43 -33.24 -55.66 22.53
C LYS A 43 -34.44 -55.78 23.51
N PRO A 44 -35.55 -54.97 23.47
CA PRO A 44 -36.44 -54.66 22.32
C PRO A 44 -36.67 -53.12 22.10
N SER A 45 -37.18 -52.56 20.98
CA SER A 45 -38.29 -52.87 20.02
C SER A 45 -39.69 -52.52 20.56
N LYS A 46 -40.66 -51.93 19.83
CA LYS A 46 -40.76 -51.44 18.42
C LYS A 46 -40.99 -49.89 18.43
N SER A 47 -41.45 -49.10 17.45
CA SER A 47 -42.16 -49.28 16.15
C SER A 47 -41.81 -48.14 15.16
N LYS A 48 -42.43 -48.09 13.97
CA LYS A 48 -42.43 -46.95 13.03
C LYS A 48 -43.68 -46.07 13.18
N LYS A 49 -43.57 -44.80 12.79
CA LYS A 49 -44.53 -44.13 11.88
C LYS A 49 -43.74 -43.18 10.96
N GLU A 50 -44.19 -43.01 9.72
CA GLU A 50 -43.64 -42.04 8.76
C GLU A 50 -44.56 -40.81 8.72
N GLU A 51 -44.00 -39.61 8.70
CA GLU A 51 -44.72 -38.38 8.36
C GLU A 51 -43.69 -37.31 7.94
N SER A 52 -44.00 -36.55 6.89
CA SER A 52 -43.11 -35.54 6.32
C SER A 52 -43.34 -34.16 6.94
N SER A 53 -42.27 -33.46 7.30
CA SER A 53 -42.28 -32.00 7.42
C SER A 53 -41.08 -31.40 6.72
N ASP A 54 -41.34 -30.64 5.67
CA ASP A 54 -40.42 -29.59 5.22
C ASP A 54 -40.26 -28.53 6.32
N GLY A 55 -39.13 -27.84 6.35
CA GLY A 55 -38.75 -26.99 7.48
C GLY A 55 -37.26 -26.73 7.62
N SER A 56 -36.57 -26.34 6.55
CA SER A 56 -35.20 -25.81 6.65
C SER A 56 -35.16 -24.51 7.47
N GLU A 57 -34.45 -24.52 8.58
CA GLU A 57 -34.15 -23.32 9.37
C GLU A 57 -33.04 -22.51 8.66
N GLU A 58 -33.15 -21.18 8.65
CA GLU A 58 -32.15 -20.30 8.03
C GLU A 58 -30.89 -20.23 8.89
N SER A 59 -29.92 -21.09 8.61
CA SER A 59 -28.56 -21.01 9.18
C SER A 59 -27.73 -20.00 8.40
N ASP A 60 -27.46 -18.84 8.99
CA ASP A 60 -26.49 -17.90 8.42
C ASP A 60 -25.08 -18.49 8.53
N THR A 61 -24.41 -18.61 7.40
CA THR A 61 -23.05 -19.17 7.28
C THR A 61 -22.25 -18.34 6.29
N SER A 62 -21.21 -17.68 6.81
CA SER A 62 -20.37 -16.74 6.08
C SER A 62 -19.36 -17.45 5.17
N GLU A 63 -19.71 -17.67 3.89
CA GLU A 63 -18.73 -18.05 2.87
C GLU A 63 -17.70 -16.91 2.65
N GLN A 64 -16.43 -17.16 2.95
CA GLN A 64 -15.33 -16.32 2.49
C GLN A 64 -15.13 -16.51 0.96
N GLU A 65 -15.74 -15.66 0.11
CA GLU A 65 -15.44 -15.64 -1.34
C GLU A 65 -14.01 -15.11 -1.58
N ASN A 66 -13.03 -16.01 -1.68
CA ASN A 66 -11.69 -15.70 -2.19
C ASN A 66 -11.75 -15.21 -3.64
N GLY A 67 -11.65 -13.89 -3.87
CA GLY A 67 -11.52 -13.33 -5.21
C GLY A 67 -11.56 -11.80 -5.30
N PHE A 68 -10.49 -11.23 -5.86
CA PHE A 68 -10.34 -9.84 -6.32
C PHE A 68 -10.23 -8.74 -5.24
N TYR A 69 -8.99 -8.39 -4.89
CA TYR A 69 -8.65 -7.15 -4.19
C TYR A 69 -8.96 -5.93 -5.09
N GLY A 70 -9.94 -5.12 -4.70
CA GLY A 70 -10.34 -3.93 -5.46
C GLY A 70 -11.36 -3.01 -4.76
N PHE A 71 -12.10 -3.52 -3.77
CA PHE A 71 -12.96 -2.73 -2.88
C PHE A 71 -12.50 -2.94 -1.43
N SER A 72 -11.89 -1.92 -0.83
CA SER A 72 -11.40 -1.98 0.55
C SER A 72 -12.50 -1.61 1.55
N ALA A 73 -13.30 -2.59 1.95
CA ALA A 73 -14.03 -2.51 3.23
C ALA A 73 -13.06 -2.95 4.33
N ALA A 74 -12.88 -2.14 5.38
CA ALA A 74 -11.97 -2.46 6.47
C ALA A 74 -12.60 -3.49 7.43
N GLU A 75 -11.88 -4.58 7.71
CA GLU A 75 -12.15 -5.42 8.88
C GLU A 75 -11.67 -4.64 10.13
N GLY A 76 -12.60 -4.23 11.00
CA GLY A 76 -12.25 -3.37 12.14
C GLY A 76 -13.43 -2.79 12.92
N ALA A 77 -14.52 -3.53 13.08
CA ALA A 77 -15.68 -3.10 13.87
C ALA A 77 -16.48 -4.29 14.44
N ASP A 78 -15.93 -4.95 15.46
CA ASP A 78 -16.73 -5.84 16.33
C ASP A 78 -17.71 -4.98 17.13
N VAL A 79 -18.99 -5.01 16.73
CA VAL A 79 -20.10 -4.38 17.46
C VAL A 79 -21.26 -5.36 17.51
N ASP A 80 -21.17 -6.32 18.43
CA ASP A 80 -22.31 -7.16 18.84
C ASP A 80 -23.35 -6.28 19.55
N MET A 81 -24.54 -6.14 18.95
CA MET A 81 -25.73 -5.60 19.62
C MET A 81 -27.01 -6.23 19.09
N SER A 82 -27.89 -6.56 20.04
CA SER A 82 -29.18 -7.21 19.82
C SER A 82 -30.26 -6.29 19.26
N ASP A 83 -31.19 -6.89 18.51
CA ASP A 83 -32.35 -6.22 17.91
C ASP A 83 -33.33 -5.64 18.95
N ALA A 84 -33.66 -4.36 18.82
CA ALA A 84 -34.55 -3.62 19.71
C ALA A 84 -35.13 -2.36 19.03
N GLU A 85 -36.16 -2.53 18.19
CA GLU A 85 -36.89 -1.40 17.61
C GLU A 85 -37.61 -0.57 18.70
N SER A 86 -37.35 0.74 18.72
CA SER A 86 -38.18 1.72 19.43
C SER A 86 -38.55 2.83 18.44
N SER A 87 -39.85 2.98 18.18
CA SER A 87 -40.40 4.02 17.31
C SER A 87 -40.51 5.36 18.05
N GLU A 88 -39.98 6.43 17.46
CA GLU A 88 -40.25 7.80 17.92
C GLU A 88 -41.33 8.45 17.04
N GLU A 89 -42.37 8.98 17.68
CA GLU A 89 -43.31 9.91 17.07
C GLU A 89 -42.84 11.36 17.34
N ILE A 90 -43.16 12.29 16.45
CA ILE A 90 -42.70 13.69 16.53
C ILE A 90 -43.87 14.60 16.93
N GLU A 91 -43.72 15.33 18.04
CA GLU A 91 -44.35 16.64 18.25
C GLU A 91 -43.36 17.62 18.89
N GLU A 92 -43.58 18.93 18.74
CA GLU A 92 -42.62 19.99 19.08
C GLU A 92 -42.92 20.73 20.41
N GLN A 93 -41.99 21.64 20.75
CA GLN A 93 -42.20 22.90 21.50
C GLN A 93 -42.22 22.88 23.05
N ASP A 94 -40.99 22.98 23.58
CA ASP A 94 -40.43 24.22 24.16
C ASP A 94 -40.32 24.40 25.71
N ALA A 95 -39.32 25.22 26.08
CA ALA A 95 -39.18 26.04 27.29
C ALA A 95 -38.89 25.42 28.68
N LYS A 96 -37.57 25.30 28.96
CA LYS A 96 -36.88 25.84 30.17
C LYS A 96 -37.05 25.15 31.56
N SER A 97 -35.93 24.52 31.96
CA SER A 97 -35.04 24.94 33.09
C SER A 97 -34.94 24.08 34.37
N ASN A 98 -33.69 23.94 34.85
CA ASN A 98 -33.18 23.76 36.23
C ASN A 98 -33.91 22.85 37.24
N GLY A 99 -33.17 21.98 37.93
CA GLY A 99 -33.57 21.56 39.30
C GLY A 99 -33.04 20.25 39.85
N LYS A 100 -31.83 20.28 40.44
CA LYS A 100 -31.27 19.26 41.34
C LYS A 100 -32.26 18.66 42.37
N THR A 101 -32.28 17.33 42.45
CA THR A 101 -32.30 16.47 43.68
C THR A 101 -33.08 16.91 44.95
N HIS A 102 -33.99 16.05 45.46
CA HIS A 102 -33.72 15.25 46.70
C HIS A 102 -34.85 14.27 47.13
N LYS A 103 -34.51 13.37 48.08
CA LYS A 103 -35.36 12.37 48.77
C LYS A 103 -36.26 12.99 49.87
N ARG A 104 -37.49 12.46 50.02
CA ARG A 104 -38.21 11.92 51.23
C ARG A 104 -39.72 11.77 50.87
N LYS A 105 -40.50 10.78 51.35
CA LYS A 105 -40.99 10.46 52.72
C LYS A 105 -41.70 11.66 53.39
N ASP A 106 -42.89 11.53 53.99
CA ASP A 106 -43.72 10.34 54.31
C ASP A 106 -45.22 10.76 54.38
N ASP A 107 -46.09 9.82 54.77
CA ASP A 107 -47.45 10.04 55.37
C ASP A 107 -48.61 10.55 54.48
N THR A 108 -49.90 10.31 54.77
CA THR A 108 -50.63 9.19 55.44
C THR A 108 -52.17 9.36 55.20
N GLU A 109 -52.99 8.38 55.60
CA GLU A 109 -54.47 8.27 55.50
C GLU A 109 -55.02 7.85 54.11
N SER A 110 -55.71 6.70 53.95
CA SER A 110 -57.06 6.25 54.41
C SER A 110 -58.21 6.78 53.52
N SER A 111 -59.22 6.02 53.10
CA SER A 111 -59.57 4.58 53.26
C SER A 111 -60.17 4.08 51.91
N LYS A 112 -60.65 2.85 51.67
CA LYS A 112 -61.14 1.73 52.50
C LYS A 112 -61.09 0.43 51.67
N LYS A 113 -60.59 -0.68 52.22
CA LYS A 113 -60.70 -2.02 51.59
C LYS A 113 -61.75 -2.87 52.31
N THR A 114 -62.65 -3.50 51.56
CA THR A 114 -63.25 -4.79 51.95
C THR A 114 -62.37 -5.95 51.48
N LYS A 115 -62.49 -7.10 52.13
CA LYS A 115 -61.57 -8.24 52.02
C LYS A 115 -62.35 -9.55 52.03
N GLY A 116 -61.76 -10.59 51.46
CA GLY A 116 -62.20 -12.00 51.60
C GLY A 116 -62.94 -12.57 50.38
N ASP A 117 -62.72 -13.82 50.00
CA ASP A 117 -61.60 -14.69 50.40
C ASP A 117 -61.28 -15.78 49.35
N ALA A 118 -60.25 -16.59 49.61
CA ALA A 118 -59.63 -17.45 48.60
C ALA A 118 -60.45 -18.68 48.13
N ALA A 119 -60.24 -19.05 46.86
CA ALA A 119 -60.47 -20.39 46.33
C ALA A 119 -59.29 -20.77 45.41
N GLU A 120 -58.85 -22.04 45.45
CA GLU A 120 -57.53 -22.43 44.94
C GLU A 120 -57.45 -22.80 43.45
N SER A 121 -56.28 -22.51 42.87
CA SER A 121 -55.51 -23.38 41.97
C SER A 121 -56.27 -24.30 40.99
N LYS A 122 -56.83 -23.72 39.91
CA LYS A 122 -57.12 -24.46 38.65
C LYS A 122 -56.76 -23.72 37.34
N LEU A 123 -55.70 -22.91 37.34
CA LEU A 123 -55.15 -22.35 36.09
C LEU A 123 -53.61 -22.27 35.99
N ALA A 124 -52.87 -22.92 36.89
CA ALA A 124 -51.40 -22.96 36.86
C ALA A 124 -50.81 -24.11 36.02
N GLY A 125 -51.57 -24.65 35.04
CA GLY A 125 -51.20 -25.86 34.28
C GLY A 125 -51.38 -25.80 32.76
N LEU A 126 -51.81 -24.66 32.19
CA LEU A 126 -52.22 -24.57 30.78
C LEU A 126 -51.71 -23.27 30.09
N ASN A 127 -50.38 -23.07 30.01
CA ASN A 127 -49.83 -22.06 29.10
C ASN A 127 -48.38 -22.29 28.59
N SER A 128 -47.85 -23.51 28.66
CA SER A 128 -46.51 -23.82 28.11
C SER A 128 -46.49 -24.00 26.57
N ASN A 129 -47.63 -24.36 25.96
CA ASN A 129 -47.73 -24.64 24.52
C ASN A 129 -47.95 -23.39 23.64
N ASN A 130 -48.33 -22.25 24.23
CA ASN A 130 -48.89 -21.12 23.48
C ASN A 130 -47.83 -20.33 22.68
N SER A 131 -46.54 -20.41 23.06
CA SER A 131 -45.45 -19.74 22.32
C SER A 131 -45.28 -20.28 20.90
N ARG A 132 -45.32 -21.60 20.71
CA ARG A 132 -45.25 -22.24 19.39
C ARG A 132 -46.47 -21.92 18.53
N GLU A 133 -47.66 -21.90 19.12
CA GLU A 133 -48.89 -21.58 18.39
C GLU A 133 -48.99 -20.08 18.03
N ALA A 134 -48.54 -19.20 18.93
CA ALA A 134 -48.41 -17.76 18.65
C ALA A 134 -47.39 -17.49 17.54
N HIS A 135 -46.20 -18.09 17.57
CA HIS A 135 -45.24 -17.98 16.46
C HIS A 135 -45.76 -18.60 15.16
N ALA A 136 -46.50 -19.71 15.22
CA ALA A 136 -47.14 -20.29 14.03
C ALA A 136 -48.19 -19.34 13.42
N LYS A 137 -49.04 -18.71 14.25
CA LYS A 137 -50.02 -17.70 13.84
C LYS A 137 -49.35 -16.42 13.32
N GLN A 138 -48.28 -15.96 13.96
CA GLN A 138 -47.47 -14.82 13.51
C GLN A 138 -46.78 -15.11 12.17
N LYS A 139 -46.23 -16.32 11.99
CA LYS A 139 -45.61 -16.79 10.73
C LYS A 139 -46.65 -16.97 9.62
N ALA A 140 -47.86 -17.41 9.95
CA ALA A 140 -49.00 -17.49 9.02
C ALA A 140 -49.45 -16.09 8.58
N LEU A 141 -49.72 -15.17 9.51
CA LEU A 141 -50.06 -13.77 9.23
C LEU A 141 -48.94 -13.05 8.46
N ALA A 142 -47.67 -13.34 8.75
CA ALA A 142 -46.54 -12.81 7.98
C ALA A 142 -46.45 -13.40 6.57
N LYS A 143 -46.87 -14.66 6.35
CA LYS A 143 -46.97 -15.27 5.02
C LYS A 143 -48.16 -14.70 4.23
N GLU A 144 -49.31 -14.51 4.87
CA GLU A 144 -50.50 -13.87 4.30
C GLU A 144 -50.22 -12.41 3.90
N ARG A 145 -49.62 -11.62 4.80
CA ARG A 145 -49.13 -10.25 4.51
C ARG A 145 -48.00 -10.19 3.48
N LYS A 146 -47.32 -11.30 3.17
CA LYS A 146 -46.36 -11.40 2.06
C LYS A 146 -47.06 -11.76 0.75
N ALA A 147 -48.02 -12.68 0.76
CA ALA A 147 -48.83 -13.08 -0.39
C ALA A 147 -49.75 -11.95 -0.88
N ALA A 148 -50.27 -11.12 0.03
CA ALA A 148 -51.11 -9.96 -0.29
C ALA A 148 -50.35 -8.77 -0.93
N LYS A 149 -49.02 -8.87 -1.16
CA LYS A 149 -48.24 -7.81 -1.82
C LYS A 149 -48.30 -7.95 -3.35
N PRO A 150 -48.30 -6.84 -4.11
CA PRO A 150 -48.19 -6.89 -5.56
C PRO A 150 -46.89 -7.61 -5.98
N ASN A 151 -47.06 -8.53 -6.94
CA ASN A 151 -46.01 -9.38 -7.52
C ASN A 151 -45.38 -10.40 -6.53
N ALA A 152 -46.11 -10.80 -5.47
CA ALA A 152 -45.64 -11.78 -4.48
C ALA A 152 -45.25 -13.15 -5.08
N ASP A 153 -46.11 -13.79 -5.88
CA ASP A 153 -45.86 -15.12 -6.46
C ASP A 153 -44.63 -15.11 -7.39
N ILE A 154 -44.47 -14.01 -8.13
CA ILE A 154 -43.37 -13.77 -9.06
C ILE A 154 -42.05 -13.67 -8.27
N ILE A 155 -42.07 -12.98 -7.13
CA ILE A 155 -40.93 -12.88 -6.20
C ILE A 155 -40.64 -14.23 -5.53
N GLU A 156 -41.64 -15.00 -5.12
CA GLU A 156 -41.42 -16.34 -4.53
C GLU A 156 -40.80 -17.32 -5.55
N ARG A 157 -41.30 -17.34 -6.80
CA ARG A 157 -40.70 -18.12 -7.90
C ARG A 157 -39.25 -17.71 -8.13
N SER A 158 -38.98 -16.40 -8.19
CA SER A 158 -37.63 -15.88 -8.40
C SER A 158 -36.66 -16.21 -7.26
N LYS A 159 -37.14 -16.25 -6.02
CA LYS A 159 -36.35 -16.71 -4.86
C LYS A 159 -35.98 -18.19 -4.95
N LYS A 160 -36.90 -19.04 -5.40
CA LYS A 160 -36.63 -20.49 -5.62
C LYS A 160 -35.58 -20.71 -6.71
N LEU A 161 -35.59 -19.90 -7.77
CA LEU A 161 -34.53 -19.87 -8.78
C LEU A 161 -33.21 -19.34 -8.20
N TRP A 162 -33.26 -18.26 -7.41
CA TRP A 162 -32.10 -17.64 -6.78
C TRP A 162 -31.36 -18.57 -5.82
N GLU A 163 -32.07 -19.33 -4.97
CA GLU A 163 -31.46 -20.32 -4.07
C GLU A 163 -30.71 -21.41 -4.84
N LYS A 164 -31.34 -22.01 -5.86
CA LYS A 164 -30.66 -22.95 -6.77
C LYS A 164 -29.42 -22.32 -7.39
N LEU A 165 -29.54 -21.10 -7.94
CA LEU A 165 -28.45 -20.38 -8.58
C LEU A 165 -27.35 -19.89 -7.61
N ARG A 166 -27.61 -19.87 -6.29
CA ARG A 166 -26.58 -19.59 -5.26
C ARG A 166 -25.71 -20.81 -4.98
N LEU A 167 -26.28 -22.02 -5.04
CA LEU A 167 -25.61 -23.29 -4.74
C LEU A 167 -24.70 -23.75 -5.89
N LYS A 168 -23.55 -23.06 -6.03
CA LYS A 168 -22.52 -23.25 -7.08
C LYS A 168 -22.19 -24.71 -7.42
N SER A 169 -22.21 -25.58 -6.40
CA SER A 169 -21.75 -26.97 -6.40
C SER A 169 -22.79 -28.01 -6.87
N HIS A 170 -24.05 -27.63 -7.06
CA HIS A 170 -25.15 -28.58 -7.29
C HIS A 170 -26.02 -28.28 -8.53
N VAL A 171 -25.57 -27.37 -9.41
CA VAL A 171 -26.30 -27.00 -10.64
C VAL A 171 -25.37 -27.12 -11.83
N ASP A 172 -25.72 -28.01 -12.77
CA ASP A 172 -24.93 -28.27 -13.96
C ASP A 172 -24.88 -27.07 -14.92
N LYS A 173 -23.91 -27.05 -15.84
CA LYS A 173 -23.69 -25.89 -16.73
C LYS A 173 -24.90 -25.55 -17.60
N ASP A 174 -25.67 -26.55 -18.01
CA ASP A 174 -26.83 -26.38 -18.90
C ASP A 174 -28.14 -26.18 -18.12
N GLU A 175 -28.33 -26.85 -16.97
CA GLU A 175 -29.41 -26.49 -16.02
C GLU A 175 -29.29 -25.02 -15.60
N ARG A 176 -28.07 -24.55 -15.33
CA ARG A 176 -27.79 -23.15 -14.97
C ARG A 176 -28.19 -22.17 -16.08
N LYS A 177 -28.06 -22.53 -17.36
CA LYS A 177 -28.50 -21.68 -18.47
C LYS A 177 -30.01 -21.53 -18.47
N GLU A 178 -30.75 -22.62 -18.34
CA GLU A 178 -32.22 -22.58 -18.32
C GLU A 178 -32.75 -21.90 -17.05
N LEU A 179 -32.15 -22.13 -15.87
CA LEU A 179 -32.51 -21.41 -14.64
C LEU A 179 -32.23 -19.90 -14.73
N VAL A 180 -31.12 -19.49 -15.37
CA VAL A 180 -30.82 -18.07 -15.63
C VAL A 180 -31.77 -17.48 -16.67
N LYS A 181 -32.12 -18.23 -17.71
CA LYS A 181 -33.09 -17.83 -18.74
C LYS A 181 -34.49 -17.64 -18.17
N GLU A 182 -35.01 -18.60 -17.40
CA GLU A 182 -36.28 -18.48 -16.68
C GLU A 182 -36.26 -17.27 -15.73
N LEU A 183 -35.14 -17.04 -15.02
CA LEU A 183 -34.99 -15.87 -14.18
C LEU A 183 -35.05 -14.56 -15.00
N PHE A 184 -34.43 -14.51 -16.18
CA PHE A 184 -34.50 -13.34 -17.07
C PHE A 184 -35.89 -13.12 -17.67
N GLU A 185 -36.61 -14.18 -18.07
CA GLU A 185 -38.02 -14.12 -18.49
C GLU A 185 -38.93 -13.57 -17.38
N ILE A 186 -38.58 -13.79 -16.10
CA ILE A 186 -39.32 -13.25 -14.96
C ILE A 186 -38.97 -11.78 -14.66
N ILE A 187 -37.68 -11.41 -14.57
CA ILE A 187 -37.29 -10.07 -14.07
C ILE A 187 -37.34 -8.96 -15.14
N THR A 188 -37.28 -9.30 -16.43
CA THR A 188 -37.29 -8.31 -17.52
C THR A 188 -38.63 -7.55 -17.57
N GLY A 189 -38.56 -6.25 -17.78
CA GLY A 189 -39.69 -5.30 -17.70
C GLY A 189 -40.17 -5.02 -16.27
N ARG A 190 -39.48 -5.55 -15.25
CA ARG A 190 -39.88 -5.52 -13.83
C ARG A 190 -38.71 -5.27 -12.88
N VAL A 191 -37.52 -4.92 -13.33
CA VAL A 191 -36.32 -4.89 -12.47
C VAL A 191 -36.49 -3.94 -11.28
N LYS A 192 -37.14 -2.77 -11.46
CA LYS A 192 -37.43 -1.81 -10.37
C LYS A 192 -38.23 -2.45 -9.21
N ASP A 193 -39.21 -3.32 -9.51
CA ASP A 193 -40.06 -3.98 -8.51
C ASP A 193 -39.30 -4.89 -7.55
N PHE A 194 -38.14 -5.37 -7.95
CA PHE A 194 -37.30 -6.31 -7.20
C PHE A 194 -36.22 -5.61 -6.39
N VAL A 195 -35.63 -4.54 -6.92
CA VAL A 195 -34.42 -3.95 -6.33
C VAL A 195 -34.72 -3.16 -5.05
N PHE A 196 -35.88 -2.50 -4.97
CA PHE A 196 -36.30 -1.77 -3.76
C PHE A 196 -36.89 -2.66 -2.66
N LYS A 197 -37.01 -3.97 -2.87
CA LYS A 197 -37.50 -4.93 -1.87
C LYS A 197 -36.31 -5.68 -1.27
N HIS A 198 -36.10 -5.49 0.04
CA HIS A 198 -34.98 -6.09 0.79
C HIS A 198 -34.82 -7.60 0.57
N ASP A 199 -35.94 -8.31 0.42
CA ASP A 199 -35.98 -9.76 0.28
C ASP A 199 -35.86 -10.25 -1.18
N SER A 200 -35.78 -9.37 -2.18
CA SER A 200 -35.56 -9.76 -3.58
C SER A 200 -34.43 -9.03 -4.32
N VAL A 201 -33.80 -8.00 -3.74
CA VAL A 201 -32.61 -7.35 -4.32
C VAL A 201 -31.45 -8.33 -4.61
N ARG A 202 -31.27 -9.36 -3.76
CA ARG A 202 -30.28 -10.43 -3.95
C ARG A 202 -30.51 -11.25 -5.23
N VAL A 203 -31.76 -11.35 -5.70
CA VAL A 203 -32.12 -12.03 -6.96
C VAL A 203 -31.49 -11.31 -8.15
N ILE A 204 -31.65 -9.99 -8.25
CA ILE A 204 -31.12 -9.19 -9.36
C ILE A 204 -29.59 -9.15 -9.31
N GLN A 205 -28.98 -9.13 -8.11
CA GLN A 205 -27.53 -9.27 -7.98
C GLN A 205 -27.00 -10.60 -8.55
N THR A 206 -27.74 -11.71 -8.38
CA THR A 206 -27.39 -13.02 -8.99
C THR A 206 -27.66 -13.04 -10.50
N ALA A 207 -28.73 -12.38 -10.98
CA ALA A 207 -28.94 -12.19 -12.41
C ALA A 207 -27.76 -11.46 -13.06
N ILE A 208 -27.26 -10.38 -12.43
CA ILE A 208 -26.03 -9.68 -12.88
C ILE A 208 -24.78 -10.59 -12.81
N LYS A 209 -24.67 -11.49 -11.83
CA LYS A 209 -23.53 -12.45 -11.71
C LYS A 209 -23.46 -13.42 -12.89
N TYR A 210 -24.58 -13.78 -13.52
CA TYR A 210 -24.63 -14.71 -14.67
C TYR A 210 -25.02 -14.08 -16.01
N SER A 211 -25.35 -12.78 -16.03
CA SER A 211 -25.74 -12.02 -17.21
C SER A 211 -24.67 -11.91 -18.31
N THR A 212 -25.11 -11.93 -19.56
CA THR A 212 -24.37 -11.36 -20.70
C THR A 212 -24.33 -9.83 -20.62
N MET A 213 -23.43 -9.19 -21.38
CA MET A 213 -23.32 -7.72 -21.34
C MET A 213 -24.62 -7.02 -21.80
N GLU A 214 -25.34 -7.55 -22.78
CA GLU A 214 -26.60 -6.94 -23.22
C GLU A 214 -27.72 -7.10 -22.17
N GLN A 215 -27.72 -8.21 -21.42
CA GLN A 215 -28.59 -8.34 -20.24
C GLN A 215 -28.21 -7.35 -19.12
N ARG A 216 -26.93 -7.03 -18.94
CA ARG A 216 -26.50 -5.96 -18.01
C ARG A 216 -26.98 -4.58 -18.46
N ARG A 217 -26.88 -4.26 -19.76
CA ARG A 217 -27.38 -3.01 -20.32
C ARG A 217 -28.90 -2.91 -20.23
N MET A 218 -29.63 -4.01 -20.49
CA MET A 218 -31.08 -4.07 -20.24
C MET A 218 -31.41 -3.73 -18.77
N ILE A 219 -30.75 -4.38 -17.80
CA ILE A 219 -30.91 -4.08 -16.37
C ILE A 219 -30.56 -2.60 -16.07
N ALA A 220 -29.51 -2.05 -16.67
CA ALA A 220 -29.11 -0.66 -16.49
C ALA A 220 -30.13 0.34 -17.07
N ARG A 221 -30.69 0.05 -18.25
CA ARG A 221 -31.73 0.85 -18.91
C ARG A 221 -33.03 0.81 -18.12
N GLU A 222 -33.42 -0.33 -17.57
CA GLU A 222 -34.58 -0.45 -16.67
C GLU A 222 -34.39 0.29 -15.33
N LEU A 223 -33.17 0.35 -14.80
CA LEU A 223 -32.87 1.05 -13.55
C LEU A 223 -32.61 2.56 -13.71
N LYS A 224 -32.72 3.08 -14.94
CA LYS A 224 -32.58 4.51 -15.23
C LYS A 224 -33.61 5.35 -14.44
N GLY A 225 -33.12 6.45 -13.87
CA GLY A 225 -33.82 7.33 -12.94
C GLY A 225 -33.63 6.98 -11.46
N GLU A 226 -33.13 5.76 -11.16
CA GLU A 226 -33.08 5.24 -9.79
C GLU A 226 -31.67 5.23 -9.18
N PHE A 227 -30.58 5.38 -9.95
CA PHE A 227 -29.23 4.99 -9.49
C PHE A 227 -28.78 5.73 -8.23
N LYS A 228 -29.22 6.98 -8.05
CA LYS A 228 -29.04 7.75 -6.81
C LYS A 228 -29.72 7.07 -5.60
N VAL A 229 -31.00 6.70 -5.73
CA VAL A 229 -31.77 6.06 -4.65
C VAL A 229 -31.20 4.67 -4.35
N LEU A 230 -30.75 3.96 -5.39
CA LEU A 230 -30.06 2.68 -5.25
C LEU A 230 -28.75 2.80 -4.45
N ALA A 231 -27.99 3.89 -4.61
CA ALA A 231 -26.76 4.16 -3.88
C ALA A 231 -27.03 4.52 -2.40
N GLU A 232 -28.13 5.22 -2.12
CA GLU A 232 -28.57 5.57 -0.76
C GLU A 232 -29.06 4.33 0.03
N GLY A 233 -29.51 3.25 -0.63
CA GLY A 233 -30.00 2.05 0.04
C GLY A 233 -28.95 1.00 0.44
N LYS A 234 -28.92 0.64 1.74
CA LYS A 234 -28.01 -0.32 2.41
C LYS A 234 -27.73 -1.63 1.65
N TYR A 235 -28.72 -2.20 0.96
CA TYR A 235 -28.60 -3.46 0.21
C TYR A 235 -28.57 -3.28 -1.32
N SER A 236 -29.17 -2.20 -1.83
CA SER A 236 -29.20 -1.87 -3.27
C SER A 236 -27.86 -1.31 -3.77
N LYS A 237 -27.08 -0.67 -2.90
CA LYS A 237 -25.76 -0.09 -3.23
C LYS A 237 -24.83 -1.08 -3.95
N PHE A 238 -24.82 -2.33 -3.49
CA PHE A 238 -24.03 -3.43 -4.07
C PHE A 238 -24.48 -3.85 -5.47
N LEU A 239 -25.70 -3.52 -5.88
CA LEU A 239 -26.17 -3.76 -7.24
C LEU A 239 -25.44 -2.86 -8.23
N ILE A 240 -25.24 -1.58 -7.90
CA ILE A 240 -24.53 -0.61 -8.74
C ILE A 240 -23.09 -1.06 -8.94
N ALA A 241 -22.39 -1.39 -7.84
CA ALA A 241 -21.02 -1.89 -7.90
C ALA A 241 -20.89 -3.14 -8.81
N LYS A 242 -21.81 -4.12 -8.66
CA LYS A 242 -21.86 -5.31 -9.53
C LYS A 242 -22.21 -4.98 -10.98
N LEU A 243 -23.00 -3.94 -11.24
CA LEU A 243 -23.41 -3.54 -12.59
C LEU A 243 -22.24 -2.90 -13.36
N VAL A 244 -21.54 -1.93 -12.75
CA VAL A 244 -20.39 -1.22 -13.34
C VAL A 244 -19.09 -2.05 -13.38
N GLU A 245 -18.99 -3.11 -12.58
CA GLU A 245 -17.88 -4.06 -12.46
C GLU A 245 -17.17 -4.44 -13.77
N LYS A 246 -17.92 -4.57 -14.88
CA LYS A 246 -17.39 -5.01 -16.18
C LYS A 246 -16.99 -3.87 -17.13
N GLY A 247 -16.97 -2.62 -16.65
CA GLY A 247 -16.40 -1.48 -17.36
C GLY A 247 -17.15 -1.04 -18.62
N ASP A 248 -18.43 -1.40 -18.76
CA ASP A 248 -19.22 -1.03 -19.94
C ASP A 248 -19.51 0.49 -19.98
N PRO A 249 -19.19 1.19 -21.08
CA PRO A 249 -19.38 2.63 -21.19
C PRO A 249 -20.84 3.08 -21.04
N GLU A 250 -21.80 2.37 -21.64
CA GLU A 250 -23.22 2.78 -21.59
C GLU A 250 -23.73 2.70 -20.14
N ILE A 251 -23.40 1.61 -19.45
CA ILE A 251 -23.77 1.41 -18.04
C ILE A 251 -23.13 2.48 -17.14
N ARG A 252 -21.83 2.74 -17.30
CA ARG A 252 -21.12 3.79 -16.55
C ARG A 252 -21.76 5.15 -16.77
N ASP A 253 -22.06 5.50 -18.01
CA ASP A 253 -22.53 6.84 -18.39
C ASP A 253 -23.97 7.07 -17.93
N LEU A 254 -24.81 6.03 -17.92
CA LEU A 254 -26.14 6.05 -17.26
C LEU A 254 -26.02 6.34 -15.76
N VAL A 255 -25.18 5.59 -15.03
CA VAL A 255 -25.04 5.73 -13.57
C VAL A 255 -24.47 7.09 -13.19
N ILE A 256 -23.36 7.52 -13.80
CA ILE A 256 -22.68 8.77 -13.44
C ILE A 256 -23.54 10.00 -13.77
N THR A 257 -24.31 9.98 -14.87
CA THR A 257 -25.17 11.12 -15.25
C THR A 257 -26.30 11.39 -14.25
N GLU A 258 -26.71 10.37 -13.49
CA GLU A 258 -27.69 10.49 -12.40
C GLU A 258 -27.07 10.95 -11.07
N PHE A 259 -25.75 10.86 -10.91
CA PHE A 259 -25.04 11.42 -9.75
C PHE A 259 -24.77 12.93 -9.90
N TYR A 260 -24.72 13.46 -11.13
CA TYR A 260 -24.54 14.88 -11.38
C TYR A 260 -25.67 15.73 -10.78
N GLY A 261 -25.29 16.78 -10.06
CA GLY A 261 -26.17 17.65 -9.28
C GLY A 261 -26.48 17.11 -7.88
N HIS A 262 -25.89 15.97 -7.49
CA HIS A 262 -26.16 15.28 -6.23
C HIS A 262 -24.90 14.94 -5.42
N VAL A 263 -23.70 15.25 -5.91
CA VAL A 263 -22.40 14.90 -5.31
C VAL A 263 -22.34 15.26 -3.82
N LYS A 264 -22.68 16.51 -3.47
CA LYS A 264 -22.68 16.99 -2.07
C LYS A 264 -23.57 16.15 -1.15
N ARG A 265 -24.78 15.81 -1.59
CA ARG A 265 -25.74 15.00 -0.81
C ARG A 265 -25.20 13.59 -0.64
N MET A 266 -24.72 12.99 -1.73
CA MET A 266 -24.26 11.61 -1.76
C MET A 266 -22.98 11.41 -0.91
N ILE A 267 -21.97 12.29 -1.02
CA ILE A 267 -20.74 12.18 -0.19
C ILE A 267 -21.01 12.37 1.31
N ASN A 268 -22.11 13.04 1.67
CA ASN A 268 -22.53 13.23 3.07
C ASN A 268 -23.42 12.09 3.62
N HIS A 269 -23.84 11.14 2.77
CA HIS A 269 -24.77 10.07 3.10
C HIS A 269 -24.02 8.76 3.43
N PRO A 270 -24.27 8.09 4.58
CA PRO A 270 -23.48 6.94 5.04
C PRO A 270 -23.27 5.83 3.99
N GLU A 271 -24.32 5.47 3.24
CA GLU A 271 -24.25 4.41 2.21
C GLU A 271 -23.72 4.91 0.85
N ALA A 272 -24.29 5.99 0.32
CA ALA A 272 -24.00 6.49 -1.03
C ALA A 272 -22.60 7.08 -1.19
N ALA A 273 -21.96 7.56 -0.11
CA ALA A 273 -20.63 8.16 -0.17
C ALA A 273 -19.57 7.17 -0.66
N TRP A 274 -19.63 5.91 -0.20
CA TRP A 274 -18.75 4.83 -0.65
C TRP A 274 -18.94 4.53 -2.14
N ILE A 275 -20.19 4.36 -2.58
CA ILE A 275 -20.50 4.12 -4.00
C ILE A 275 -20.01 5.26 -4.89
N LEU A 276 -20.15 6.50 -4.43
CA LEU A 276 -19.68 7.67 -5.14
C LEU A 276 -18.15 7.72 -5.24
N ASP A 277 -17.42 7.46 -4.15
CA ASP A 277 -15.95 7.43 -4.18
C ASP A 277 -15.39 6.21 -4.93
N ASP A 278 -16.03 5.04 -4.87
CA ASP A 278 -15.64 3.86 -5.65
C ASP A 278 -15.85 4.08 -7.16
N ILE A 279 -17.00 4.66 -7.56
CA ILE A 279 -17.26 5.02 -8.95
C ILE A 279 -16.34 6.13 -9.41
N TYR A 280 -16.10 7.15 -8.57
CA TYR A 280 -15.09 8.18 -8.83
C TYR A 280 -13.72 7.52 -9.05
N ARG A 281 -13.17 6.81 -8.06
CA ARG A 281 -11.85 6.16 -8.11
C ARG A 281 -11.68 5.26 -9.34
N ALA A 282 -12.52 4.25 -9.47
CA ALA A 282 -12.26 3.06 -10.30
C ALA A 282 -12.99 3.04 -11.65
N VAL A 283 -14.08 3.79 -11.83
CA VAL A 283 -14.99 3.62 -12.98
C VAL A 283 -15.06 4.88 -13.87
N ALA A 284 -15.04 6.07 -13.26
CA ALA A 284 -15.21 7.34 -13.96
C ALA A 284 -14.01 7.69 -14.87
N THR A 285 -14.31 8.16 -16.09
CA THR A 285 -13.31 8.74 -17.00
C THR A 285 -12.70 10.04 -16.42
N PRO A 286 -11.55 10.54 -16.94
CA PRO A 286 -10.99 11.82 -16.50
C PRO A 286 -11.97 13.00 -16.62
N GLU A 287 -12.82 13.02 -17.66
CA GLU A 287 -13.86 14.04 -17.86
C GLU A 287 -14.99 13.91 -16.83
N GLN A 288 -15.39 12.68 -16.50
CA GLN A 288 -16.41 12.42 -15.47
C GLN A 288 -15.88 12.75 -14.08
N LYS A 289 -14.61 12.43 -13.79
CA LYS A 289 -13.90 12.89 -12.58
C LYS A 289 -13.88 14.41 -12.50
N SER A 290 -13.55 15.09 -13.60
CA SER A 290 -13.59 16.57 -13.67
C SER A 290 -14.96 17.10 -13.26
N ARG A 291 -16.05 16.60 -13.88
CA ARG A 291 -17.41 17.06 -13.59
C ARG A 291 -17.88 16.75 -12.17
N LEU A 292 -17.61 15.55 -11.65
CA LEU A 292 -17.93 15.18 -10.26
C LEU A 292 -17.15 16.03 -9.24
N LEU A 293 -15.88 16.34 -9.51
CA LEU A 293 -15.05 17.15 -8.61
C LEU A 293 -15.46 18.63 -8.62
N ARG A 294 -15.92 19.18 -9.75
CA ARG A 294 -16.37 20.59 -9.83
C ARG A 294 -17.56 20.89 -8.91
N GLU A 295 -18.44 19.93 -8.62
CA GLU A 295 -19.54 20.10 -7.67
C GLU A 295 -19.08 20.35 -6.22
N TRP A 296 -17.82 20.07 -5.88
CA TRP A 296 -17.23 20.42 -4.58
C TRP A 296 -16.95 21.92 -4.45
N TYR A 297 -16.91 22.68 -5.55
CA TYR A 297 -16.49 24.07 -5.55
C TYR A 297 -17.63 25.05 -5.27
N GLY A 298 -18.88 24.66 -5.52
CA GLY A 298 -20.04 25.51 -5.21
C GLY A 298 -21.34 24.94 -5.77
N PRO A 299 -22.50 25.36 -5.24
CA PRO A 299 -23.78 24.91 -5.75
C PRO A 299 -24.00 25.25 -7.23
N GLU A 300 -23.36 26.30 -7.75
CA GLU A 300 -23.50 26.69 -9.16
C GLU A 300 -22.94 25.64 -10.14
N PHE A 301 -22.00 24.80 -9.70
CA PHE A 301 -21.44 23.71 -10.51
C PHE A 301 -22.33 22.46 -10.51
N SER A 302 -23.30 22.37 -9.58
CA SER A 302 -24.30 21.29 -9.51
C SER A 302 -25.58 21.56 -10.33
N ILE A 303 -25.78 22.78 -10.86
CA ILE A 303 -27.04 23.15 -11.54
C ILE A 303 -27.01 22.69 -13.00
N LYS A 304 -27.74 21.61 -13.29
CA LYS A 304 -27.98 21.13 -14.66
C LYS A 304 -28.64 22.22 -15.51
N GLY A 305 -27.96 22.62 -16.58
CA GLY A 305 -28.41 23.67 -17.51
C GLY A 305 -27.91 25.09 -17.22
N LEU A 306 -27.08 25.28 -16.19
CA LEU A 306 -26.35 26.54 -15.99
C LEU A 306 -24.98 26.45 -16.68
N ASP A 307 -24.84 27.06 -17.86
CA ASP A 307 -23.54 27.15 -18.54
C ASP A 307 -22.57 27.99 -17.69
N THR A 308 -21.66 27.30 -16.99
CA THR A 308 -20.54 27.95 -16.30
C THR A 308 -19.63 28.58 -17.36
N LYS A 309 -19.66 29.91 -17.50
CA LYS A 309 -18.73 30.65 -18.36
C LYS A 309 -17.29 30.37 -17.93
N GLY A 310 -16.58 29.56 -18.70
CA GLY A 310 -15.24 29.09 -18.35
C GLY A 310 -14.85 27.83 -19.12
N THR A 311 -13.72 27.25 -18.77
CA THR A 311 -13.27 25.95 -19.30
C THR A 311 -13.90 24.78 -18.53
N ASP A 312 -14.03 23.62 -19.17
CA ASP A 312 -14.65 22.41 -18.56
C ASP A 312 -13.69 21.68 -17.57
N SER A 313 -12.74 22.42 -17.01
CA SER A 313 -11.66 21.97 -16.14
C SER A 313 -12.10 21.90 -14.68
N ALA A 314 -11.59 20.89 -13.96
CA ALA A 314 -11.65 20.81 -12.50
C ALA A 314 -10.37 21.30 -11.81
N GLU A 315 -9.43 21.90 -12.54
CA GLU A 315 -8.32 22.59 -11.88
C GLU A 315 -8.83 23.91 -11.29
N LEU A 316 -8.93 23.98 -9.96
CA LEU A 316 -9.44 25.15 -9.25
C LEU A 316 -8.60 26.41 -9.51
N SER A 317 -7.30 26.22 -9.77
CA SER A 317 -6.37 27.27 -10.20
C SER A 317 -6.75 27.91 -11.55
N VAL A 318 -7.51 27.22 -12.41
CA VAL A 318 -8.02 27.77 -13.69
C VAL A 318 -9.34 28.47 -13.46
N ILE A 319 -10.28 27.83 -12.75
CA ILE A 319 -11.60 28.39 -12.41
C ILE A 319 -11.47 29.77 -11.73
N ILE A 320 -10.53 29.91 -10.79
CA ILE A 320 -10.30 31.17 -10.07
C ILE A 320 -9.60 32.24 -10.93
N LYS A 321 -8.89 31.87 -12.00
CA LYS A 321 -8.38 32.85 -12.99
C LYS A 321 -9.49 33.34 -13.92
N GLU A 322 -10.49 32.50 -14.20
CA GLU A 322 -11.67 32.83 -15.01
C GLU A 322 -12.73 33.61 -14.23
N SER A 323 -12.80 33.48 -12.90
CA SER A 323 -13.74 34.21 -12.01
C SER A 323 -13.11 34.53 -10.64
N PRO A 324 -12.17 35.50 -10.55
CA PRO A 324 -11.46 35.81 -9.31
C PRO A 324 -12.36 36.24 -8.15
N GLU A 325 -13.48 36.89 -8.45
CA GLU A 325 -14.49 37.33 -7.48
C GLU A 325 -15.15 36.16 -6.72
N LYS A 326 -15.15 34.96 -7.32
CA LYS A 326 -15.67 33.75 -6.69
C LYS A 326 -14.67 33.03 -5.80
N ARG A 327 -13.39 33.44 -5.78
CA ARG A 327 -12.32 32.78 -5.01
C ARG A 327 -12.75 32.51 -3.56
N LYS A 328 -13.25 33.54 -2.86
CA LYS A 328 -13.62 33.38 -1.45
C LYS A 328 -14.81 32.43 -1.27
N PRO A 329 -16.00 32.64 -1.88
CA PRO A 329 -17.11 31.70 -1.78
C PRO A 329 -16.75 30.24 -2.06
N ILE A 330 -15.91 29.97 -3.08
CA ILE A 330 -15.49 28.61 -3.42
C ILE A 330 -14.57 27.99 -2.35
N MET A 331 -13.60 28.75 -1.84
CA MET A 331 -12.69 28.28 -0.79
C MET A 331 -13.45 28.04 0.52
N ASP A 332 -14.27 29.01 0.97
CA ASP A 332 -15.12 28.88 2.16
C ASP A 332 -16.03 27.62 2.05
N TYR A 333 -16.55 27.33 0.85
CA TYR A 333 -17.41 26.17 0.59
C TYR A 333 -16.66 24.82 0.56
N LEU A 334 -15.43 24.79 0.04
CA LEU A 334 -14.54 23.62 0.09
C LEU A 334 -14.10 23.29 1.51
N GLU A 335 -13.69 24.29 2.28
CA GLU A 335 -13.26 24.13 3.67
C GLU A 335 -14.39 23.53 4.52
N ASN A 336 -15.59 24.12 4.46
CA ASN A 336 -16.74 23.62 5.23
C ASN A 336 -17.11 22.15 4.90
N GLN A 337 -16.98 21.71 3.65
CA GLN A 337 -17.21 20.30 3.28
C GLN A 337 -16.07 19.38 3.72
N THR A 338 -14.83 19.85 3.63
CA THR A 338 -13.64 19.12 4.10
C THR A 338 -13.75 18.86 5.59
N ASN A 339 -13.98 19.91 6.37
CA ASN A 339 -14.13 19.85 7.83
C ASN A 339 -15.31 18.94 8.25
N ALA A 340 -16.44 19.01 7.53
CA ALA A 340 -17.61 18.17 7.80
C ALA A 340 -17.37 16.67 7.53
N LEU A 341 -16.49 16.30 6.59
CA LEU A 341 -16.13 14.90 6.34
C LEU A 341 -15.08 14.39 7.33
N ILE A 342 -14.13 15.25 7.72
CA ILE A 342 -13.15 14.95 8.77
C ILE A 342 -13.85 14.70 10.12
N GLN A 343 -14.77 15.57 10.53
CA GLN A 343 -15.59 15.41 11.75
C GLN A 343 -16.45 14.12 11.73
N LYS A 344 -16.86 13.65 10.55
CA LYS A 344 -17.57 12.38 10.38
C LYS A 344 -16.65 11.14 10.34
N LYS A 345 -15.33 11.32 10.48
CA LYS A 345 -14.29 10.30 10.27
C LYS A 345 -14.34 9.66 8.86
N LEU A 346 -14.93 10.34 7.88
CA LEU A 346 -15.04 9.90 6.48
C LEU A 346 -13.79 10.30 5.67
N THR A 347 -12.62 10.02 6.24
CA THR A 347 -11.31 10.52 5.78
C THR A 347 -10.61 9.59 4.78
N GLY A 348 -11.26 8.51 4.35
CA GLY A 348 -10.70 7.55 3.38
C GLY A 348 -11.03 7.84 1.92
N PHE A 349 -11.88 8.84 1.62
CA PHE A 349 -12.40 9.06 0.28
C PHE A 349 -11.38 9.75 -0.63
N THR A 350 -11.08 9.13 -1.78
CA THR A 350 -10.17 9.71 -2.78
C THR A 350 -10.65 11.03 -3.37
N MET A 351 -11.96 11.22 -3.54
CA MET A 351 -12.52 12.49 -4.03
C MET A 351 -12.35 13.64 -3.01
N LEU A 352 -12.35 13.35 -1.71
CA LEU A 352 -11.98 14.32 -0.66
C LEU A 352 -10.49 14.73 -0.81
N HIS A 353 -9.59 13.77 -1.03
CA HIS A 353 -8.17 14.05 -1.19
C HIS A 353 -7.86 14.87 -2.46
N ASP A 354 -8.60 14.64 -3.54
CA ASP A 354 -8.53 15.46 -4.76
C ASP A 354 -9.02 16.90 -4.49
N ALA A 355 -10.13 17.07 -3.78
CA ALA A 355 -10.66 18.39 -3.41
C ALA A 355 -9.70 19.16 -2.47
N MET A 356 -9.13 18.49 -1.47
CA MET A 356 -8.14 19.06 -0.55
C MET A 356 -6.84 19.46 -1.27
N LEU A 357 -6.39 18.69 -2.25
CA LEU A 357 -5.22 19.07 -3.06
C LEU A 357 -5.53 20.31 -3.92
N GLN A 358 -6.72 20.41 -4.51
CA GLN A 358 -7.13 21.57 -5.31
C GLN A 358 -7.27 22.84 -4.47
N TYR A 359 -7.80 22.73 -3.24
CA TYR A 359 -7.79 23.81 -2.24
C TYR A 359 -6.35 24.27 -1.95
N PHE A 360 -5.46 23.35 -1.58
CA PHE A 360 -4.09 23.67 -1.19
C PHE A 360 -3.25 24.28 -2.33
N LEU A 361 -3.42 23.82 -3.57
CA LEU A 361 -2.74 24.38 -4.76
C LEU A 361 -3.18 25.81 -5.09
N VAL A 362 -4.27 26.30 -4.49
CA VAL A 362 -4.83 27.64 -4.67
C VAL A 362 -4.51 28.56 -3.49
N CYS A 363 -4.17 28.02 -2.31
CA CYS A 363 -3.61 28.77 -1.20
C CYS A 363 -2.22 29.34 -1.57
N GLU A 364 -2.03 30.64 -1.37
CA GLU A 364 -0.72 31.26 -1.64
C GLU A 364 0.25 30.96 -0.48
N PRO A 365 1.46 30.41 -0.75
CA PRO A 365 2.37 29.99 0.31
C PRO A 365 2.76 31.10 1.30
N GLY A 366 2.47 30.86 2.58
CA GLY A 366 2.76 31.79 3.68
C GLY A 366 1.60 32.73 4.04
N THR A 367 0.48 32.70 3.31
CA THR A 367 -0.76 33.37 3.72
C THR A 367 -1.39 32.71 4.94
N GLU A 368 -2.25 33.45 5.65
CA GLU A 368 -3.02 32.95 6.79
C GLU A 368 -3.81 31.68 6.40
N GLN A 369 -4.55 31.71 5.28
CA GLN A 369 -5.28 30.55 4.73
C GLN A 369 -4.42 29.30 4.53
N ALA A 370 -3.17 29.46 4.07
CA ALA A 370 -2.24 28.35 3.90
C ALA A 370 -1.76 27.79 5.25
N ASN A 371 -1.54 28.66 6.24
CA ASN A 371 -1.11 28.29 7.59
C ASN A 371 -2.25 27.64 8.40
N GLU A 372 -3.48 28.16 8.27
CA GLU A 372 -4.70 27.63 8.90
C GLU A 372 -5.02 26.23 8.41
N PHE A 373 -4.97 25.99 7.09
CA PHE A 373 -5.13 24.65 6.52
C PHE A 373 -4.03 23.68 6.99
N LEU A 374 -2.77 24.14 7.08
CA LEU A 374 -1.69 23.34 7.63
C LEU A 374 -1.90 23.04 9.13
N GLU A 375 -2.43 23.96 9.93
CA GLU A 375 -2.77 23.73 11.35
C GLU A 375 -3.95 22.75 11.48
N HIS A 376 -4.99 22.86 10.64
CA HIS A 376 -6.09 21.91 10.60
C HIS A 376 -5.63 20.49 10.27
N LEU A 377 -4.60 20.32 9.44
CA LEU A 377 -3.99 19.01 9.16
C LEU A 377 -3.07 18.47 10.27
N LYS A 378 -2.68 19.26 11.27
CA LYS A 378 -1.75 18.77 12.31
C LYS A 378 -2.47 17.80 13.26
N PRO A 379 -1.83 16.69 13.66
CA PRO A 379 -2.32 15.88 14.76
C PRO A 379 -2.05 16.63 16.08
N ASP A 380 -3.03 16.64 16.99
CA ASP A 380 -2.93 17.39 18.24
C ASP A 380 -1.64 17.03 19.03
N PRO A 381 -0.78 18.01 19.37
CA PRO A 381 0.49 17.76 20.05
C PRO A 381 0.35 17.43 21.54
N THR A 382 -0.82 17.62 22.15
CA THR A 382 -1.13 17.29 23.55
C THR A 382 -1.57 15.83 23.72
N ILE A 383 -2.20 15.28 22.68
CA ILE A 383 -2.65 13.88 22.62
C ILE A 383 -1.44 12.93 22.48
N LYS A 384 -1.42 11.85 23.26
CA LYS A 384 -0.26 10.96 23.40
C LYS A 384 -0.09 9.99 22.23
N GLU A 385 1.10 9.40 22.10
CA GLU A 385 1.27 8.19 21.27
C GLU A 385 0.40 7.06 21.83
N GLY A 386 -0.65 6.68 21.09
CA GLY A 386 -1.65 5.67 21.49
C GLY A 386 -3.08 6.20 21.65
N GLU A 387 -3.29 7.52 21.62
CA GLU A 387 -4.61 8.15 21.56
C GLU A 387 -4.78 8.76 20.16
N GLU A 388 -5.77 8.34 19.37
CA GLU A 388 -5.89 8.73 17.96
C GLU A 388 -6.85 9.92 17.76
N ALA A 389 -6.27 11.09 17.47
CA ALA A 389 -7.03 12.25 17.01
C ALA A 389 -7.53 12.02 15.57
N ASP A 390 -8.70 12.56 15.20
CA ASP A 390 -9.34 12.31 13.89
C ASP A 390 -8.43 12.63 12.67
N ASN A 391 -7.54 13.62 12.83
CA ASN A 391 -6.53 14.00 11.84
C ASN A 391 -5.46 12.92 11.61
N VAL A 392 -5.23 12.01 12.54
CA VAL A 392 -4.24 10.92 12.40
C VAL A 392 -4.64 9.97 11.27
N ASP A 393 -5.91 9.58 11.22
CA ASP A 393 -6.42 8.69 10.17
C ASP A 393 -6.51 9.40 8.82
N LEU A 394 -6.83 10.70 8.80
CA LEU A 394 -6.72 11.52 7.60
C LEU A 394 -5.29 11.52 7.04
N LEU A 395 -4.27 11.70 7.88
CA LEU A 395 -2.87 11.71 7.45
C LEU A 395 -2.41 10.33 6.96
N LYS A 396 -2.83 9.22 7.61
CA LYS A 396 -2.65 7.84 7.12
C LYS A 396 -3.28 7.68 5.73
N ASN A 397 -4.56 7.99 5.59
CA ASN A 397 -5.34 7.81 4.36
C ASN A 397 -4.83 8.67 3.19
N LEU A 398 -4.45 9.92 3.44
CA LEU A 398 -3.88 10.80 2.42
C LEU A 398 -2.65 10.16 1.76
N ALA A 399 -1.73 9.59 2.55
CA ALA A 399 -0.45 9.07 2.06
C ALA A 399 -0.57 8.00 0.97
N PHE A 400 -1.56 7.10 1.07
CA PHE A 400 -1.75 5.97 0.13
C PHE A 400 -2.54 6.35 -1.14
N THR A 401 -2.79 7.64 -1.38
CA THR A 401 -3.57 8.11 -2.56
C THR A 401 -2.76 9.04 -3.45
N LYS A 402 -3.07 9.06 -4.75
CA LYS A 402 -2.30 9.84 -5.73
C LYS A 402 -2.21 11.33 -5.35
N SER A 403 -3.35 11.95 -5.08
CA SER A 403 -3.43 13.37 -4.73
C SER A 403 -3.07 13.64 -3.28
N GLY A 404 -3.51 12.79 -2.33
CA GLY A 404 -3.18 12.94 -0.93
C GLY A 404 -1.68 12.80 -0.64
N SER A 405 -0.97 11.91 -1.35
CA SER A 405 0.49 11.82 -1.25
C SER A 405 1.19 13.08 -1.75
N ARG A 406 0.66 13.74 -2.80
CA ARG A 406 1.20 15.02 -3.30
C ARG A 406 0.89 16.15 -2.33
N LEU A 407 -0.33 16.20 -1.80
CA LEU A 407 -0.72 17.14 -0.76
C LEU A 407 0.24 17.02 0.45
N MET A 408 0.42 15.82 0.99
CA MET A 408 1.35 15.61 2.11
C MET A 408 2.80 15.96 1.76
N SER A 409 3.27 15.65 0.54
CA SER A 409 4.60 16.09 0.08
C SER A 409 4.75 17.62 0.13
N LEU A 410 3.73 18.37 -0.30
CA LEU A 410 3.69 19.83 -0.25
C LEU A 410 3.57 20.35 1.19
N CYS A 411 2.76 19.71 2.05
CA CYS A 411 2.67 20.04 3.48
C CYS A 411 4.02 19.87 4.19
N PHE A 412 4.81 18.85 3.84
CA PHE A 412 6.20 18.70 4.31
C PHE A 412 7.10 19.86 3.83
N ALA A 413 6.99 20.23 2.55
CA ALA A 413 7.84 21.28 1.96
C ALA A 413 7.53 22.68 2.49
N TYR A 414 6.26 23.03 2.68
CA TYR A 414 5.84 24.34 3.21
C TYR A 414 5.83 24.42 4.74
N GLY A 415 5.50 23.32 5.44
CA GLY A 415 5.46 23.29 6.90
C GLY A 415 6.81 23.58 7.57
N THR A 416 6.77 24.09 8.80
CA THR A 416 7.96 24.41 9.60
C THR A 416 8.66 23.14 10.13
N ALA A 417 9.83 23.29 10.76
CA ALA A 417 10.51 22.17 11.41
C ALA A 417 9.68 21.49 12.53
N LYS A 418 8.78 22.22 13.20
CA LYS A 418 7.81 21.65 14.15
C LYS A 418 6.77 20.79 13.42
N ASP A 419 6.25 21.30 12.31
CA ASP A 419 5.18 20.66 11.55
C ASP A 419 5.67 19.41 10.83
N ARG A 420 6.87 19.43 10.24
CA ARG A 420 7.53 18.25 9.66
C ARG A 420 7.67 17.11 10.69
N LYS A 421 7.95 17.43 11.96
CA LYS A 421 7.96 16.44 13.05
C LYS A 421 6.57 15.91 13.38
N LEU A 422 5.55 16.78 13.42
CA LEU A 422 4.17 16.38 13.71
C LEU A 422 3.58 15.52 12.58
N PHE A 423 3.81 15.86 11.32
CA PHE A 423 3.39 15.09 10.16
C PHE A 423 4.12 13.73 10.02
N LEU A 424 5.32 13.56 10.59
CA LEU A 424 5.98 12.25 10.65
C LEU A 424 5.42 11.33 11.76
N ARG A 425 4.83 11.87 12.84
CA ARG A 425 4.38 11.06 13.99
C ARG A 425 3.35 9.97 13.64
N PRO A 426 2.30 10.22 12.83
CA PRO A 426 1.29 9.21 12.46
C PRO A 426 1.83 7.98 11.75
N TYR A 427 2.97 8.08 11.06
CA TYR A 427 3.47 7.04 10.16
C TYR A 427 4.40 6.02 10.82
N LYS A 428 4.76 6.23 12.10
CA LYS A 428 5.79 5.53 12.88
C LYS A 428 5.79 3.99 12.80
N ASP A 429 4.62 3.39 12.63
CA ASP A 429 4.40 1.94 12.63
C ASP A 429 3.77 1.48 11.28
N THR A 430 4.07 2.22 10.20
CA THR A 430 3.56 2.00 8.83
C THR A 430 4.59 2.30 7.73
N ILE A 431 5.83 2.69 8.08
CA ILE A 431 6.84 3.15 7.12
C ILE A 431 7.23 2.06 6.12
N GLU A 432 7.25 0.79 6.54
CA GLU A 432 7.51 -0.35 5.66
C GLU A 432 6.43 -0.43 4.59
N THR A 433 5.16 -0.48 4.99
CA THR A 433 4.01 -0.45 4.07
C THR A 433 4.05 0.77 3.14
N MET A 434 4.42 1.96 3.65
CA MET A 434 4.55 3.17 2.84
C MET A 434 5.68 3.08 1.81
N ALA A 435 6.82 2.46 2.15
CA ALA A 435 7.97 2.33 1.24
C ALA A 435 7.67 1.42 0.04
N PHE A 436 6.84 0.38 0.23
CA PHE A 436 6.40 -0.53 -0.84
C PHE A 436 5.14 -0.06 -1.59
N ASP A 437 4.47 1.03 -1.19
CA ASP A 437 3.30 1.56 -1.91
C ASP A 437 3.67 2.46 -3.11
N GLN A 438 2.81 2.54 -4.13
CA GLN A 438 2.98 3.40 -5.32
C GLN A 438 2.85 4.92 -5.06
N HIS A 439 2.27 5.34 -3.93
CA HIS A 439 2.02 6.75 -3.62
C HIS A 439 2.74 7.19 -2.35
N ALA A 440 2.63 6.43 -1.27
CA ALA A 440 3.13 6.80 0.05
C ALA A 440 4.66 6.89 0.14
N HIS A 441 5.43 6.15 -0.67
CA HIS A 441 6.89 6.27 -0.70
C HIS A 441 7.35 7.69 -1.05
N HIS A 442 6.59 8.43 -1.86
CA HIS A 442 6.87 9.83 -2.16
C HIS A 442 6.76 10.74 -0.92
N VAL A 443 5.94 10.39 0.07
CA VAL A 443 5.81 11.14 1.32
C VAL A 443 7.09 10.97 2.16
N LEU A 444 7.66 9.76 2.19
CA LEU A 444 8.96 9.49 2.81
C LEU A 444 10.11 10.22 2.10
N LEU A 445 10.12 10.18 0.76
CA LEU A 445 11.07 10.94 -0.06
C LEU A 445 10.95 12.45 0.19
N ALA A 446 9.72 12.99 0.27
CA ALA A 446 9.48 14.39 0.57
C ALA A 446 9.98 14.78 1.97
N ALA A 447 9.70 13.96 3.00
CA ALA A 447 10.17 14.19 4.36
C ALA A 447 11.71 14.27 4.42
N MET A 448 12.42 13.32 3.78
CA MET A 448 13.90 13.36 3.66
C MET A 448 14.40 14.54 2.81
N ALA A 449 13.66 14.94 1.77
CA ALA A 449 14.07 16.01 0.87
C ALA A 449 14.19 17.38 1.56
N VAL A 450 13.37 17.62 2.60
CA VAL A 450 13.17 18.97 3.21
C VAL A 450 13.37 19.05 4.73
N THR A 451 13.47 17.94 5.47
CA THR A 451 13.58 17.99 6.94
C THR A 451 15.03 18.17 7.39
N ASP A 452 15.36 19.36 7.89
CA ASP A 452 16.73 19.71 8.30
C ASP A 452 17.21 18.96 9.56
N ASP A 453 16.28 18.43 10.38
CA ASP A 453 16.59 17.44 11.42
C ASP A 453 16.72 16.03 10.81
N THR A 454 17.94 15.73 10.45
CA THR A 454 18.40 14.47 9.84
C THR A 454 18.41 13.31 10.82
N LYS A 455 18.57 13.58 12.13
CA LYS A 455 18.48 12.58 13.20
C LYS A 455 17.05 12.13 13.41
N LEU A 456 16.11 13.07 13.42
CA LEU A 456 14.68 12.78 13.40
C LEU A 456 14.32 12.00 12.13
N SER A 457 14.73 12.49 10.94
CA SER A 457 14.42 11.85 9.66
C SER A 457 14.94 10.41 9.60
N ALA A 458 16.22 10.19 9.97
CA ALA A 458 16.81 8.86 10.02
C ALA A 458 16.08 7.96 11.03
N LYS A 459 15.82 8.44 12.25
CA LYS A 459 15.14 7.66 13.28
C LYS A 459 13.70 7.30 12.90
N SER A 460 12.91 8.28 12.45
CA SER A 460 11.47 8.09 12.19
C SER A 460 11.15 7.31 10.92
N ILE A 461 12.08 7.24 9.95
CA ILE A 461 11.86 6.49 8.70
C ILE A 461 12.58 5.14 8.75
N PHE A 462 13.82 5.08 9.22
CA PHE A 462 14.65 3.89 9.05
C PHE A 462 14.64 2.93 10.24
N SER A 463 14.05 3.25 11.40
CA SER A 463 13.98 2.28 12.51
C SER A 463 13.11 1.05 12.21
N GLU A 464 12.11 1.20 11.34
CA GLU A 464 11.20 0.12 10.92
C GLU A 464 11.77 -0.66 9.72
N LEU A 465 12.34 0.06 8.75
CA LEU A 465 13.00 -0.49 7.56
C LEU A 465 14.30 -1.23 7.89
N LEU A 466 15.06 -0.72 8.87
CA LEU A 466 16.37 -1.23 9.30
C LEU A 466 16.33 -1.53 10.81
N PRO A 467 15.71 -2.65 11.23
CA PRO A 467 15.71 -3.06 12.63
C PRO A 467 17.10 -3.54 13.06
N ASN A 468 17.43 -3.41 14.36
CA ASN A 468 18.66 -3.96 14.93
C ASN A 468 18.44 -5.39 15.46
N ASN A 469 18.14 -6.32 14.54
CA ASN A 469 17.89 -7.73 14.82
C ASN A 469 18.36 -8.62 13.64
N ASP A 470 18.19 -9.94 13.79
CA ASP A 470 18.65 -10.92 12.79
C ASP A 470 17.93 -10.82 11.43
N THR A 471 16.75 -10.19 11.36
CA THR A 471 16.00 -10.04 10.09
C THR A 471 16.45 -8.85 9.23
N LEU A 472 17.36 -8.00 9.74
CA LEU A 472 17.90 -6.83 9.05
C LEU A 472 18.36 -7.14 7.62
N ALA A 473 19.18 -8.17 7.43
CA ALA A 473 19.78 -8.46 6.14
C ALA A 473 18.75 -8.99 5.11
N GLU A 474 17.68 -9.65 5.57
CA GLU A 474 16.58 -10.11 4.73
C GLU A 474 15.63 -8.95 4.37
N LYS A 475 15.31 -8.07 5.34
CA LYS A 475 14.55 -6.83 5.07
C LYS A 475 15.26 -5.94 4.04
N VAL A 476 16.56 -5.70 4.20
CA VAL A 476 17.34 -4.93 3.22
C VAL A 476 17.32 -5.58 1.85
N LEU A 477 17.44 -6.92 1.76
CA LEU A 477 17.35 -7.64 0.48
C LEU A 477 15.98 -7.44 -0.20
N ASN A 478 14.88 -7.54 0.56
CA ASN A 478 13.53 -7.33 0.06
C ASN A 478 13.29 -5.87 -0.40
N ILE A 479 13.75 -4.88 0.39
CA ILE A 479 13.64 -3.45 0.09
C ILE A 479 14.43 -3.10 -1.19
N VAL A 480 15.64 -3.66 -1.37
CA VAL A 480 16.49 -3.42 -2.55
C VAL A 480 15.92 -4.04 -3.83
N ASN A 481 15.13 -5.11 -3.71
CA ASN A 481 14.51 -5.79 -4.84
C ASN A 481 13.27 -5.05 -5.39
N ASP A 482 12.43 -4.48 -4.51
CA ASP A 482 11.28 -3.68 -4.96
C ASP A 482 11.72 -2.34 -5.59
N THR A 483 11.05 -1.94 -6.68
CA THR A 483 11.42 -0.76 -7.46
C THR A 483 11.18 0.57 -6.75
N ARG A 484 10.28 0.62 -5.77
CA ARG A 484 9.87 1.81 -4.99
C ARG A 484 10.58 1.85 -3.64
N ALA A 485 10.58 0.75 -2.90
CA ALA A 485 11.16 0.71 -1.55
C ALA A 485 12.67 1.01 -1.58
N ARG A 486 13.39 0.52 -2.61
CA ARG A 486 14.80 0.88 -2.84
C ARG A 486 15.03 2.38 -3.06
N THR A 487 14.04 3.12 -3.59
CA THR A 487 14.19 4.58 -3.78
C THR A 487 14.27 5.27 -2.43
N VAL A 488 13.40 4.91 -1.48
CA VAL A 488 13.46 5.39 -0.10
C VAL A 488 14.81 5.04 0.54
N LEU A 489 15.29 3.81 0.33
CA LEU A 489 16.55 3.34 0.89
C LEU A 489 17.79 4.06 0.33
N LEU A 490 17.85 4.28 -0.98
CA LEU A 490 19.04 4.79 -1.68
C LEU A 490 19.00 6.28 -2.00
N TYR A 491 17.87 6.96 -1.80
CA TYR A 491 17.75 8.41 -1.98
C TYR A 491 18.80 9.22 -1.19
N PRO A 492 19.16 8.88 0.08
CA PRO A 492 20.27 9.53 0.79
C PRO A 492 21.65 9.38 0.13
N PHE A 493 21.86 8.34 -0.69
CA PHE A 493 23.13 8.05 -1.36
C PHE A 493 23.17 8.53 -2.82
N ALA A 494 22.01 8.57 -3.49
CA ALA A 494 21.92 8.60 -4.96
C ALA A 494 20.72 9.40 -5.49
N ALA A 495 20.35 10.52 -4.84
CA ALA A 495 19.20 11.35 -5.23
C ALA A 495 19.21 11.86 -6.70
N ASP A 496 20.37 12.03 -7.33
CA ASP A 496 20.49 12.46 -8.74
C ASP A 496 20.49 11.28 -9.74
N ALA A 497 20.41 10.03 -9.25
CA ALA A 497 20.54 8.84 -10.08
C ALA A 497 19.29 8.57 -10.92
N LYS A 498 19.35 8.87 -12.21
CA LYS A 498 18.31 8.55 -13.23
C LYS A 498 17.99 7.06 -13.37
N TRP A 499 18.79 6.16 -12.78
CA TRP A 499 18.49 4.72 -12.73
C TRP A 499 17.67 4.33 -11.50
N LEU A 500 17.72 5.14 -10.44
CA LEU A 500 17.01 4.92 -9.18
C LEU A 500 15.61 5.55 -9.25
N LEU A 501 15.54 6.81 -9.66
CA LEU A 501 14.31 7.60 -9.67
C LEU A 501 13.70 7.68 -11.07
N ASP A 502 12.46 7.22 -11.20
CA ASP A 502 11.66 7.35 -12.42
C ASP A 502 11.25 8.81 -12.69
N ASP A 503 10.70 9.03 -13.88
CA ASP A 503 10.33 10.36 -14.36
C ASP A 503 9.31 11.07 -13.46
N ASN A 504 8.30 10.36 -12.92
CA ASN A 504 7.29 10.99 -12.06
C ASN A 504 7.83 11.32 -10.67
N THR A 505 8.63 10.43 -10.08
CA THR A 505 9.33 10.73 -8.83
C THR A 505 10.27 11.92 -8.97
N ARG A 506 10.98 12.04 -10.11
CA ARG A 506 11.86 13.17 -10.40
C ARG A 506 11.11 14.49 -10.60
N GLU A 507 9.97 14.48 -11.29
CA GLU A 507 9.09 15.65 -11.43
C GLU A 507 8.58 16.13 -10.06
N ARG A 508 8.06 15.20 -9.23
CA ARG A 508 7.58 15.52 -7.88
C ARG A 508 8.71 16.05 -6.98
N LEU A 509 9.90 15.47 -7.04
CA LEU A 509 11.04 15.99 -6.27
C LEU A 509 11.49 17.38 -6.74
N ALA A 510 11.43 17.69 -8.04
CA ALA A 510 11.78 19.02 -8.56
C ALA A 510 10.82 20.13 -8.06
N GLU A 511 9.52 19.84 -7.95
CA GLU A 511 8.52 20.71 -7.30
C GLU A 511 8.94 21.01 -5.84
N LEU A 512 9.24 19.96 -5.06
CA LEU A 512 9.67 20.10 -3.66
C LEU A 512 11.02 20.81 -3.52
N TYR A 513 11.98 20.55 -4.41
CA TYR A 513 13.30 21.21 -4.40
C TYR A 513 13.21 22.70 -4.65
N THR A 514 12.24 23.15 -5.45
CA THR A 514 11.97 24.56 -5.73
C THR A 514 11.41 25.26 -4.49
N ILE A 515 10.46 24.63 -3.78
CA ILE A 515 9.91 25.13 -2.52
C ILE A 515 10.99 25.19 -1.43
N ARG A 516 11.77 24.12 -1.32
CA ARG A 516 12.83 23.92 -0.32
C ARG A 516 13.86 25.05 -0.28
N GLN A 517 14.16 25.70 -1.39
CA GLN A 517 15.05 26.87 -1.44
C GLN A 517 14.58 28.04 -0.55
N LYS A 518 13.29 28.09 -0.21
CA LYS A 518 12.70 29.09 0.68
C LYS A 518 12.45 28.58 2.11
N THR A 519 12.31 27.26 2.30
CA THR A 519 11.76 26.66 3.54
C THR A 519 12.72 25.72 4.29
N SER A 520 13.94 25.52 3.78
CA SER A 520 15.00 24.71 4.39
C SER A 520 16.29 25.53 4.45
N LYS A 521 17.02 25.42 5.56
CA LYS A 521 18.28 26.15 5.81
C LYS A 521 19.52 25.30 5.59
N LYS A 522 19.39 23.96 5.53
CA LYS A 522 20.52 23.04 5.33
C LYS A 522 20.74 22.75 3.85
N ASP A 523 22.00 22.77 3.44
CA ASP A 523 22.45 22.38 2.10
C ASP A 523 21.90 20.98 1.71
N PRO A 524 21.41 20.79 0.46
CA PRO A 524 20.84 19.52 0.03
C PRO A 524 21.77 18.31 0.15
N ASN A 525 23.03 18.45 -0.23
CA ASN A 525 23.97 17.32 -0.24
C ASN A 525 24.35 16.95 1.19
N THR A 526 24.57 17.96 2.04
CA THR A 526 24.87 17.81 3.47
C THR A 526 23.72 17.12 4.21
N ARG A 527 22.46 17.50 3.94
CA ARG A 527 21.28 16.83 4.54
C ARG A 527 21.19 15.35 4.17
N LEU A 528 21.39 15.01 2.90
CA LEU A 528 21.33 13.61 2.44
C LEU A 528 22.51 12.79 2.97
N GLN A 529 23.72 13.35 2.98
CA GLN A 529 24.91 12.73 3.57
C GLN A 529 24.74 12.46 5.07
N GLU A 530 24.19 13.39 5.84
CA GLU A 530 23.90 13.16 7.26
C GLU A 530 22.89 12.01 7.49
N ILE A 531 21.86 11.89 6.65
CA ILE A 531 20.91 10.77 6.72
C ILE A 531 21.61 9.44 6.36
N ALA A 532 22.41 9.43 5.27
CA ALA A 532 23.19 8.25 4.86
C ALA A 532 24.09 7.75 6.00
N LYS A 533 24.87 8.64 6.63
CA LYS A 533 25.77 8.34 7.75
C LYS A 533 25.06 7.69 8.95
N HIS A 534 23.76 7.95 9.14
CA HIS A 534 22.97 7.34 10.22
C HIS A 534 22.53 5.90 9.94
N ILE A 535 22.27 5.55 8.68
CA ILE A 535 21.72 4.24 8.28
C ILE A 535 22.78 3.26 7.77
N GLU A 536 23.87 3.79 7.23
CA GLU A 536 24.98 3.06 6.64
C GLU A 536 25.61 1.96 7.52
N PRO A 537 25.78 2.10 8.85
CA PRO A 537 26.25 1.01 9.72
C PRO A 537 25.43 -0.28 9.61
N GLN A 538 24.11 -0.14 9.39
CA GLN A 538 23.18 -1.26 9.27
C GLN A 538 23.24 -1.86 7.86
N LEU A 539 23.37 -1.01 6.83
CA LEU A 539 23.51 -1.44 5.44
C LEU A 539 24.83 -2.19 5.20
N LEU A 540 25.95 -1.71 5.78
CA LEU A 540 27.23 -2.43 5.74
C LEU A 540 27.11 -3.80 6.43
N THR A 541 26.40 -3.88 7.57
CA THR A 541 26.15 -5.15 8.26
C THR A 541 25.32 -6.11 7.40
N ALA A 542 24.27 -5.63 6.72
CA ALA A 542 23.48 -6.42 5.79
C ALA A 542 24.30 -6.92 4.59
N VAL A 543 25.15 -6.06 3.99
CA VAL A 543 26.06 -6.45 2.91
C VAL A 543 27.02 -7.53 3.36
N THR A 544 27.72 -7.38 4.49
CA THR A 544 28.62 -8.44 5.02
C THR A 544 27.90 -9.77 5.24
N ALA A 545 26.64 -9.74 5.70
CA ALA A 545 25.86 -10.95 5.97
C ALA A 545 25.30 -11.66 4.72
N ARG A 546 24.99 -10.93 3.64
CA ARG A 546 24.27 -11.47 2.45
C ARG A 546 24.88 -11.02 1.11
N ALA A 547 26.17 -10.70 1.06
CA ALA A 547 26.85 -10.16 -0.13
C ALA A 547 26.62 -10.98 -1.41
N ALA A 548 26.60 -12.31 -1.32
CA ALA A 548 26.35 -13.20 -2.46
C ALA A 548 24.94 -13.05 -3.04
N ASP A 549 23.94 -12.73 -2.21
CA ASP A 549 22.57 -12.53 -2.66
C ASP A 549 22.40 -11.15 -3.30
N PHE A 550 22.96 -10.09 -2.69
CA PHE A 550 23.02 -8.76 -3.33
C PHE A 550 23.82 -8.78 -4.65
N ALA A 551 24.88 -9.58 -4.72
CA ALA A 551 25.66 -9.79 -5.93
C ALA A 551 24.89 -10.52 -7.03
N SER A 552 23.80 -11.23 -6.70
CA SER A 552 23.10 -12.11 -7.63
C SER A 552 22.13 -11.42 -8.60
N PHE A 553 21.86 -10.12 -8.44
CA PHE A 553 20.92 -9.38 -9.29
C PHE A 553 21.35 -7.92 -9.52
N THR A 554 20.95 -7.35 -10.65
CA THR A 554 21.33 -5.99 -11.09
C THR A 554 21.11 -4.92 -10.01
N PHE A 555 19.97 -4.90 -9.31
CA PHE A 555 19.69 -3.85 -8.31
C PHE A 555 20.53 -3.99 -7.02
N GLY A 556 20.85 -5.22 -6.59
CA GLY A 556 21.72 -5.47 -5.45
C GLY A 556 23.18 -5.05 -5.71
N LEU A 557 23.67 -5.24 -6.93
CA LEU A 557 24.97 -4.73 -7.39
C LEU A 557 25.01 -3.19 -7.41
N GLN A 558 23.91 -2.53 -7.78
CA GLN A 558 23.80 -1.06 -7.72
C GLN A 558 23.75 -0.57 -6.27
N PHE A 559 22.93 -1.19 -5.41
CA PHE A 559 22.85 -0.92 -3.97
C PHE A 559 24.23 -1.01 -3.30
N MET A 560 24.96 -2.10 -3.50
CA MET A 560 26.32 -2.26 -2.97
C MET A 560 27.28 -1.19 -3.50
N GLY A 561 27.20 -0.84 -4.79
CA GLY A 561 28.02 0.22 -5.38
C GLY A 561 27.80 1.60 -4.76
N GLU A 562 26.56 1.95 -4.42
CA GLU A 562 26.24 3.24 -3.77
C GLU A 562 26.65 3.27 -2.29
N VAL A 563 26.35 2.19 -1.54
CA VAL A 563 26.59 2.10 -0.08
C VAL A 563 28.07 1.89 0.26
N LEU A 564 28.79 1.05 -0.49
CA LEU A 564 30.20 0.77 -0.19
C LEU A 564 31.12 1.95 -0.50
N VAL A 565 30.72 2.82 -1.43
CA VAL A 565 31.34 4.15 -1.61
C VAL A 565 30.90 5.08 -0.49
N GLY A 566 29.59 5.35 -0.37
CA GLY A 566 28.94 5.89 0.82
C GLY A 566 29.63 7.07 1.54
N ALA A 567 29.66 7.04 2.87
CA ALA A 567 30.47 7.94 3.71
C ALA A 567 31.63 7.15 4.35
N PRO A 568 32.84 7.17 3.75
CA PRO A 568 33.93 6.25 4.09
C PRO A 568 34.40 6.32 5.56
N GLU A 569 34.20 7.44 6.23
CA GLU A 569 34.56 7.66 7.63
C GLU A 569 33.64 6.93 8.63
N VAL A 570 32.46 6.49 8.19
CA VAL A 570 31.50 5.76 9.03
C VAL A 570 31.85 4.28 9.09
N GLU A 571 32.01 3.77 10.32
CA GLU A 571 32.26 2.36 10.66
C GLU A 571 33.31 1.68 9.75
N PRO A 572 34.54 2.23 9.62
CA PRO A 572 35.51 1.78 8.63
C PRO A 572 35.94 0.31 8.78
N ALA A 573 35.79 -0.27 9.98
CA ALA A 573 35.97 -1.71 10.20
C ALA A 573 34.90 -2.54 9.44
N LYS A 574 33.61 -2.25 9.66
CA LYS A 574 32.49 -2.92 8.95
C LYS A 574 32.55 -2.69 7.45
N ARG A 575 32.95 -1.49 7.01
CA ARG A 575 33.17 -1.23 5.58
C ARG A 575 34.27 -2.11 5.02
N LYS A 576 35.40 -2.26 5.72
CA LYS A 576 36.50 -3.14 5.31
C LYS A 576 36.08 -4.61 5.26
N GLU A 577 35.26 -5.07 6.19
CA GLU A 577 34.67 -6.42 6.17
C GLU A 577 33.78 -6.62 4.94
N ALA A 578 32.82 -5.73 4.70
CA ALA A 578 31.92 -5.77 3.55
C ALA A 578 32.68 -5.71 2.21
N LEU A 579 33.68 -4.83 2.10
CA LEU A 579 34.57 -4.72 0.93
C LEU A 579 35.43 -5.99 0.74
N THR A 580 35.84 -6.67 1.82
CA THR A 580 36.61 -7.92 1.74
C THR A 580 35.75 -9.06 1.19
N GLU A 581 34.49 -9.16 1.61
CA GLU A 581 33.56 -10.17 1.10
C GLU A 581 33.16 -9.92 -0.36
N VAL A 582 32.93 -8.65 -0.75
CA VAL A 582 32.71 -8.30 -2.17
C VAL A 582 33.97 -8.54 -3.02
N ALA A 583 35.17 -8.35 -2.48
CA ALA A 583 36.41 -8.74 -3.17
C ALA A 583 36.50 -10.27 -3.35
N ARG A 584 36.13 -11.07 -2.34
CA ARG A 584 36.07 -12.54 -2.40
C ARG A 584 35.10 -13.05 -3.47
N LEU A 585 33.99 -12.33 -3.70
CA LEU A 585 32.97 -12.66 -4.70
C LEU A 585 33.25 -12.09 -6.11
N SER A 586 34.32 -11.32 -6.28
CA SER A 586 34.57 -10.51 -7.49
C SER A 586 34.60 -11.29 -8.81
N GLN A 587 35.11 -12.53 -8.82
CA GLN A 587 35.09 -13.42 -9.99
C GLN A 587 33.64 -13.84 -10.32
N SER A 588 32.89 -14.37 -9.34
CA SER A 588 31.49 -14.79 -9.52
C SER A 588 30.57 -13.64 -9.94
N ILE A 589 30.84 -12.42 -9.47
CA ILE A 589 30.18 -11.18 -9.88
C ILE A 589 30.46 -10.86 -11.35
N LEU A 590 31.72 -10.98 -11.79
CA LEU A 590 32.13 -10.69 -13.16
C LEU A 590 31.54 -11.69 -14.16
N ASP A 591 31.58 -12.98 -13.82
CA ASP A 591 31.12 -14.07 -14.66
C ASP A 591 29.59 -14.25 -14.64
N SER A 592 28.88 -13.49 -13.79
CA SER A 592 27.43 -13.66 -13.53
C SER A 592 27.06 -15.09 -13.08
N ALA A 593 27.98 -15.76 -12.37
CA ALA A 593 27.90 -17.18 -12.03
C ALA A 593 27.05 -17.49 -10.79
N LEU A 594 26.36 -16.49 -10.24
CA LEU A 594 25.48 -16.64 -9.07
C LEU A 594 24.07 -17.11 -9.51
N PRO A 595 23.36 -17.93 -8.72
CA PRO A 595 22.16 -18.63 -9.20
C PRO A 595 21.04 -17.76 -9.77
N ALA A 596 20.79 -16.57 -9.19
CA ALA A 596 19.78 -15.64 -9.71
C ALA A 596 20.30 -14.74 -10.85
N SER A 597 21.61 -14.70 -11.10
CA SER A 597 22.23 -13.97 -12.22
C SER A 597 22.21 -14.78 -13.52
N ALA A 598 21.94 -16.08 -13.46
CA ALA A 598 22.00 -17.03 -14.57
C ALA A 598 20.91 -16.77 -15.62
N GLY A 599 21.13 -15.75 -16.45
CA GLY A 599 20.20 -15.25 -17.48
C GLY A 599 20.08 -13.73 -17.53
N ASP A 600 20.43 -13.00 -16.46
CA ASP A 600 20.51 -11.54 -16.49
C ASP A 600 21.84 -11.09 -17.13
N ASN A 601 21.84 -10.98 -18.45
CA ASN A 601 22.97 -10.44 -19.23
C ASN A 601 23.41 -9.02 -18.82
N LYS A 602 22.64 -8.30 -17.98
CA LYS A 602 23.05 -7.01 -17.42
C LYS A 602 23.84 -7.15 -16.12
N ALA A 603 23.66 -8.23 -15.36
CA ALA A 603 24.28 -8.42 -14.05
C ALA A 603 25.81 -8.27 -14.12
N GLY A 604 26.51 -8.99 -15.00
CA GLY A 604 27.96 -8.86 -15.18
C GLY A 604 28.42 -7.47 -15.63
N SER A 605 27.59 -6.73 -16.38
CA SER A 605 27.86 -5.33 -16.76
C SER A 605 27.75 -4.39 -15.55
N HIS A 606 26.71 -4.55 -14.73
CA HIS A 606 26.54 -3.79 -13.48
C HIS A 606 27.61 -4.16 -12.44
N GLY A 607 27.95 -5.44 -12.31
CA GLY A 607 28.99 -5.94 -11.41
C GLY A 607 30.38 -5.44 -11.79
N LYS A 608 30.74 -5.49 -13.08
CA LYS A 608 31.94 -4.84 -13.63
C LYS A 608 31.99 -3.35 -13.29
N ASN A 609 30.89 -2.62 -13.48
CA ASN A 609 30.83 -1.19 -13.19
C ASN A 609 30.94 -0.89 -11.69
N MET A 610 30.29 -1.69 -10.83
CA MET A 610 30.42 -1.62 -9.37
C MET A 610 31.89 -1.85 -8.95
N LEU A 611 32.50 -2.96 -9.38
CA LEU A 611 33.90 -3.29 -9.06
C LEU A 611 34.87 -2.19 -9.55
N LYS A 612 34.65 -1.63 -10.74
CA LYS A 612 35.41 -0.48 -11.25
C LYS A 612 35.27 0.73 -10.33
N THR A 613 34.04 1.12 -9.97
CA THR A 613 33.74 2.25 -9.08
C THR A 613 34.40 2.08 -7.71
N LEU A 614 34.39 0.88 -7.13
CA LEU A 614 35.05 0.58 -5.86
C LEU A 614 36.59 0.64 -5.97
N VAL A 615 37.18 0.18 -7.08
CA VAL A 615 38.64 0.30 -7.32
C VAL A 615 39.05 1.76 -7.55
N GLN A 616 38.23 2.55 -8.24
CA GLN A 616 38.46 4.00 -8.40
C GLN A 616 38.15 4.80 -7.12
N GLY A 617 37.56 4.17 -6.11
CA GLY A 617 37.35 4.75 -4.79
C GLY A 617 36.36 5.91 -4.74
N GLY A 618 35.43 6.02 -5.69
CA GLY A 618 34.58 7.21 -5.79
C GLY A 618 33.59 7.22 -6.95
N LYS A 619 32.70 8.21 -6.96
CA LYS A 619 31.65 8.37 -8.00
C LYS A 619 32.16 9.21 -9.18
N PHE A 620 31.68 8.91 -10.38
CA PHE A 620 31.96 9.73 -11.57
C PHE A 620 31.00 10.92 -11.64
N ASP A 621 31.54 12.14 -11.62
CA ASP A 621 30.77 13.35 -11.86
C ASP A 621 30.74 13.67 -13.38
N PRO A 622 29.55 13.70 -14.02
CA PRO A 622 29.41 14.07 -15.43
C PRO A 622 29.88 15.49 -15.77
N THR A 623 29.93 16.39 -14.78
CA THR A 623 30.22 17.82 -14.95
C THR A 623 31.71 18.07 -15.12
N THR A 624 32.53 17.63 -14.15
CA THR A 624 33.99 17.64 -14.22
C THR A 624 34.57 16.54 -15.10
N LYS A 625 33.76 15.52 -15.46
CA LYS A 625 34.14 14.33 -16.22
C LYS A 625 35.26 13.52 -15.56
N LYS A 626 35.34 13.58 -14.24
CA LYS A 626 36.32 12.84 -13.42
C LYS A 626 35.59 11.97 -12.41
N VAL A 627 36.30 10.97 -11.89
CA VAL A 627 35.91 10.35 -10.63
C VAL A 627 36.34 11.30 -9.51
N VAL A 628 35.45 11.53 -8.54
CA VAL A 628 35.76 12.21 -7.28
C VAL A 628 35.98 11.10 -6.25
N PRO A 629 37.24 10.83 -5.83
CA PRO A 629 37.52 9.84 -4.78
C PRO A 629 36.90 10.27 -3.45
N VAL A 630 36.57 9.30 -2.60
CA VAL A 630 36.11 9.56 -1.23
C VAL A 630 37.29 9.58 -0.26
N GLU A 631 37.21 10.43 0.77
CA GLU A 631 38.21 10.57 1.83
C GLU A 631 37.62 10.12 3.17
N PRO A 632 38.22 9.17 3.91
CA PRO A 632 39.44 8.41 3.56
C PRO A 632 39.25 7.41 2.40
N PRO A 633 40.31 7.07 1.65
CA PRO A 633 40.24 6.12 0.53
C PRO A 633 39.76 4.72 0.93
N LEU A 634 38.90 4.11 0.11
CA LEU A 634 38.28 2.78 0.38
C LEU A 634 39.27 1.61 0.51
N GLY A 635 40.48 1.72 -0.04
CA GLY A 635 41.50 0.65 -0.04
C GLY A 635 41.14 -0.61 -0.84
N PHE A 636 39.98 -0.65 -1.53
CA PHE A 636 39.48 -1.84 -2.22
C PHE A 636 40.44 -2.41 -3.28
N ALA A 637 41.27 -1.57 -3.90
CA ALA A 637 42.33 -1.98 -4.82
C ALA A 637 43.29 -3.04 -4.22
N ASP A 638 43.74 -2.84 -2.97
CA ASP A 638 44.63 -3.78 -2.28
C ASP A 638 43.90 -5.01 -1.71
N LEU A 639 42.58 -4.94 -1.52
CA LEU A 639 41.72 -6.09 -1.15
C LEU A 639 41.38 -6.98 -2.37
N LEU A 640 41.20 -6.37 -3.55
CA LEU A 640 40.87 -7.06 -4.80
C LEU A 640 42.09 -7.74 -5.43
N TRP A 641 43.27 -7.11 -5.39
CA TRP A 641 44.47 -7.62 -6.06
C TRP A 641 44.83 -9.08 -5.71
N PRO A 642 44.81 -9.54 -4.45
CA PRO A 642 45.04 -10.95 -4.10
C PRO A 642 44.09 -11.94 -4.80
N GLN A 643 42.85 -11.53 -5.07
CA GLN A 643 41.80 -12.39 -5.66
C GLN A 643 41.97 -12.51 -7.18
N ILE A 644 42.32 -11.41 -7.86
CA ILE A 644 42.46 -11.39 -9.32
C ILE A 644 43.85 -11.78 -9.82
N LYS A 645 44.88 -11.82 -8.96
CA LYS A 645 46.29 -12.02 -9.37
C LYS A 645 46.54 -13.34 -10.10
N SER A 646 45.83 -14.42 -9.78
CA SER A 646 45.94 -15.70 -10.50
C SER A 646 45.31 -15.64 -11.89
N ASN A 647 44.16 -14.97 -12.02
CA ASN A 647 43.32 -14.96 -13.21
C ASN A 647 43.51 -13.67 -14.04
N LEU A 648 44.57 -12.90 -13.75
CA LEU A 648 44.77 -11.53 -14.28
C LEU A 648 44.71 -11.45 -15.81
N LYS A 649 45.15 -12.50 -16.50
CA LYS A 649 45.07 -12.66 -17.96
C LYS A 649 43.63 -12.61 -18.47
N GLU A 650 42.73 -13.34 -17.83
CA GLU A 650 41.31 -13.45 -18.19
C GLU A 650 40.58 -12.16 -17.83
N TRP A 651 40.90 -11.57 -16.68
CA TRP A 651 40.40 -10.25 -16.29
C TRP A 651 40.80 -9.18 -17.29
N ALA A 652 42.07 -9.12 -17.69
CA ALA A 652 42.59 -8.07 -18.55
C ALA A 652 42.20 -8.23 -20.04
N THR A 653 41.98 -9.46 -20.52
CA THR A 653 41.53 -9.73 -21.90
C THR A 653 40.01 -9.86 -22.05
N GLY A 654 39.29 -10.16 -20.96
CA GLY A 654 37.84 -10.39 -20.93
C GLY A 654 37.01 -9.21 -20.40
N GLN A 655 35.88 -9.52 -19.75
CA GLN A 655 34.93 -8.49 -19.29
C GLN A 655 35.54 -7.54 -18.25
N GLY A 656 36.42 -8.04 -17.38
CA GLY A 656 37.03 -7.30 -16.27
C GLY A 656 38.06 -6.25 -16.67
N SER A 657 38.33 -6.07 -17.97
CA SER A 657 39.48 -5.30 -18.45
C SER A 657 39.50 -3.86 -17.95
N PHE A 658 38.33 -3.23 -17.81
CA PHE A 658 38.20 -1.87 -17.27
C PHE A 658 38.36 -1.77 -15.74
N VAL A 659 38.18 -2.86 -15.00
CA VAL A 659 38.52 -2.95 -13.57
C VAL A 659 40.05 -3.03 -13.41
N VAL A 660 40.72 -3.77 -14.30
CA VAL A 660 42.20 -3.82 -14.35
C VAL A 660 42.79 -2.47 -14.78
N VAL A 661 42.19 -1.78 -15.76
CA VAL A 661 42.55 -0.37 -16.10
C VAL A 661 42.43 0.52 -14.86
N ALA A 662 41.28 0.50 -14.19
CA ALA A 662 41.07 1.26 -12.96
C ALA A 662 42.11 0.94 -11.88
N LEU A 663 42.53 -0.33 -11.73
CA LEU A 663 43.57 -0.74 -10.78
C LEU A 663 44.96 -0.17 -11.16
N THR A 664 45.29 -0.07 -12.45
CA THR A 664 46.52 0.62 -12.90
C THR A 664 46.43 2.14 -12.79
N GLU A 665 45.22 2.71 -12.67
CA GLU A 665 45.02 4.16 -12.54
C GLU A 665 44.97 4.60 -11.07
N ALA A 666 44.37 3.79 -10.18
CA ALA A 666 44.23 4.05 -8.75
C ALA A 666 45.54 4.60 -8.12
N GLU A 667 45.41 5.72 -7.42
CA GLU A 667 46.55 6.44 -6.82
C GLU A 667 46.97 5.81 -5.49
N GLY A 668 46.00 5.38 -4.67
CA GLY A 668 46.23 4.70 -3.39
C GLY A 668 46.40 3.18 -3.46
N PHE A 669 46.88 2.61 -4.58
CA PHE A 669 47.08 1.16 -4.72
C PHE A 669 48.53 0.75 -4.46
N SER A 670 48.78 0.06 -3.34
CA SER A 670 50.13 -0.25 -2.85
C SER A 670 50.94 -1.17 -3.77
N LYS A 671 50.28 -1.97 -4.62
CA LYS A 671 50.91 -3.00 -5.47
C LYS A 671 50.86 -2.68 -6.96
N LYS A 672 50.73 -1.40 -7.31
CA LYS A 672 50.67 -0.86 -8.68
C LYS A 672 51.80 -1.37 -9.59
N GLU A 673 53.04 -1.38 -9.10
CA GLU A 673 54.18 -1.95 -9.84
C GLU A 673 54.07 -3.45 -10.06
N GLU A 674 53.57 -4.21 -9.08
CA GLU A 674 53.42 -5.67 -9.19
C GLU A 674 52.41 -6.01 -10.28
N ALA A 675 51.29 -5.28 -10.31
CA ALA A 675 50.27 -5.42 -11.34
C ALA A 675 50.80 -5.08 -12.74
N LEU A 676 51.53 -3.97 -12.91
CA LEU A 676 52.16 -3.63 -14.19
C LEU A 676 53.20 -4.68 -14.61
N LYS A 677 54.05 -5.15 -13.69
CA LYS A 677 55.05 -6.22 -13.96
C LYS A 677 54.39 -7.56 -14.33
N ALA A 678 53.22 -7.87 -13.79
CA ALA A 678 52.44 -9.03 -14.18
C ALA A 678 51.81 -8.86 -15.58
N LEU A 679 51.18 -7.71 -15.85
CA LEU A 679 50.58 -7.40 -17.15
C LEU A 679 51.61 -7.38 -18.30
N LYS A 680 52.86 -6.95 -18.06
CA LYS A 680 53.94 -7.01 -19.06
C LYS A 680 54.28 -8.45 -19.50
N LYS A 681 54.06 -9.47 -18.66
CA LYS A 681 54.26 -10.88 -19.04
C LYS A 681 53.19 -11.37 -20.00
N GLU A 682 51.95 -10.94 -19.80
CA GLU A 682 50.80 -11.28 -20.66
C GLU A 682 50.63 -10.36 -21.88
N LYS A 683 51.61 -9.52 -22.22
CA LYS A 683 51.51 -8.51 -23.30
C LYS A 683 51.04 -9.11 -24.63
N LYS A 684 51.50 -10.30 -25.02
CA LYS A 684 51.03 -11.01 -26.23
C LYS A 684 49.54 -11.38 -26.20
N ALA A 685 49.00 -11.71 -25.03
CA ALA A 685 47.58 -12.02 -24.86
C ALA A 685 46.73 -10.74 -24.87
N LEU A 686 47.26 -9.65 -24.30
CA LEU A 686 46.66 -8.32 -24.41
C LEU A 686 46.62 -7.84 -25.86
N GLU A 687 47.70 -8.00 -26.63
CA GLU A 687 47.78 -7.66 -28.06
C GLU A 687 46.74 -8.43 -28.89
N ALA A 688 46.61 -9.75 -28.67
CA ALA A 688 45.60 -10.58 -29.35
C ALA A 688 44.15 -10.23 -28.97
N ALA A 689 43.89 -9.84 -27.72
CA ALA A 689 42.56 -9.41 -27.28
C ALA A 689 42.22 -7.97 -27.70
N ALA A 690 43.22 -7.10 -27.79
CA ALA A 690 43.13 -5.73 -28.27
C ALA A 690 42.81 -5.65 -29.76
N ASN A 691 43.47 -6.49 -30.57
CA ASN A 691 43.38 -6.54 -32.02
C ASN A 691 43.18 -8.00 -32.49
N PRO A 692 41.96 -8.57 -32.38
CA PRO A 692 41.71 -9.94 -32.80
C PRO A 692 41.93 -10.10 -34.32
N PRO A 693 42.45 -11.26 -34.79
CA PRO A 693 42.74 -11.48 -36.20
C PRO A 693 41.46 -11.37 -37.05
N GLY A 694 41.40 -10.34 -37.90
CA GLY A 694 40.21 -9.93 -38.63
C GLY A 694 39.84 -8.44 -38.43
N ALA A 695 40.30 -7.82 -37.33
CA ALA A 695 40.16 -6.38 -37.11
C ALA A 695 41.16 -5.58 -37.97
N GLN A 696 40.83 -5.35 -39.25
CA GLN A 696 41.64 -4.49 -40.13
C GLN A 696 41.64 -3.03 -39.65
N ASN A 697 42.79 -2.36 -39.82
CA ASN A 697 42.98 -0.96 -39.44
C ASN A 697 42.09 -0.03 -40.29
N GLY A 698 40.98 0.42 -39.70
CA GLY A 698 40.15 1.48 -40.27
C GLY A 698 40.78 2.86 -40.10
N GLU A 699 41.77 3.19 -40.95
CA GLU A 699 42.32 4.55 -41.02
C GLU A 699 41.23 5.59 -41.34
N ALA A 700 41.41 6.80 -40.81
CA ALA A 700 40.36 7.81 -40.79
C ALA A 700 40.02 8.37 -42.18
N LYS A 701 38.81 8.09 -42.68
CA LYS A 701 38.19 8.85 -43.78
C LYS A 701 36.78 9.33 -43.41
N ASN A 702 36.62 10.65 -43.38
CA ASN A 702 35.35 11.33 -43.21
C ASN A 702 34.33 10.92 -44.29
N LYS A 703 33.14 10.45 -43.88
CA LYS A 703 31.91 10.60 -44.68
C LYS A 703 30.65 10.52 -43.81
N LYS A 704 29.69 11.40 -44.09
CA LYS A 704 28.38 11.47 -43.43
C LYS A 704 27.41 10.48 -44.08
N GLN A 705 26.84 9.55 -43.30
CA GLN A 705 25.54 8.91 -43.57
C GLN A 705 24.95 8.51 -42.20
N LYS A 706 23.83 9.10 -41.77
CA LYS A 706 22.40 8.80 -42.09
C LYS A 706 21.95 7.48 -41.46
N LYS A 707 20.91 7.56 -40.60
CA LYS A 707 20.35 6.41 -39.85
C LYS A 707 19.74 5.37 -40.79
N GLY A 708 19.86 4.10 -40.41
CA GLY A 708 18.93 3.04 -40.82
C GLY A 708 19.50 1.96 -41.72
N ASP A 709 20.37 1.09 -41.18
CA ASP A 709 20.17 -0.36 -41.29
C ASP A 709 20.90 -1.12 -40.17
N LYS A 710 20.61 -2.42 -39.98
CA LYS A 710 21.33 -3.34 -39.10
C LYS A 710 22.39 -4.12 -39.89
N SER A 711 23.60 -3.56 -39.99
CA SER A 711 24.77 -4.32 -40.48
C SER A 711 25.54 -4.95 -39.31
N ASP A 712 25.98 -6.20 -39.47
CA ASP A 712 26.82 -6.87 -38.48
C ASP A 712 28.12 -6.10 -38.25
N THR A 713 28.37 -5.70 -37.00
CA THR A 713 29.58 -4.97 -36.63
C THR A 713 30.76 -5.94 -36.51
N ALA A 714 31.74 -5.79 -37.40
CA ALA A 714 33.04 -6.47 -37.31
C ALA A 714 33.65 -6.37 -35.89
N PRO A 715 34.36 -7.42 -35.41
CA PRO A 715 34.74 -7.56 -34.01
C PRO A 715 35.73 -6.46 -33.56
N ARG A 716 35.21 -5.43 -32.91
CA ARG A 716 36.01 -4.44 -32.20
C ARG A 716 36.69 -5.09 -30.99
N GLY A 717 38.00 -5.24 -31.06
CA GLY A 717 38.81 -5.80 -29.97
C GLY A 717 38.72 -5.01 -28.67
N ASN A 718 39.10 -5.66 -27.55
CA ASN A 718 38.82 -5.20 -26.20
C ASN A 718 39.46 -3.83 -25.92
N ALA A 719 38.62 -2.81 -25.78
CA ALA A 719 39.05 -1.44 -25.53
C ALA A 719 39.82 -1.27 -24.21
N GLY A 720 39.52 -2.07 -23.19
CA GLY A 720 40.28 -2.10 -21.94
C GLY A 720 41.68 -2.69 -22.15
N ALA A 721 41.81 -3.76 -22.94
CA ALA A 721 43.11 -4.33 -23.28
C ALA A 721 43.99 -3.35 -24.07
N ARG A 722 43.41 -2.55 -24.99
CA ARG A 722 44.13 -1.47 -25.69
C ARG A 722 44.64 -0.39 -24.72
N ILE A 723 43.80 0.09 -23.80
CA ILE A 723 44.19 1.08 -22.78
C ILE A 723 45.26 0.51 -21.83
N LEU A 724 45.27 -0.80 -21.56
CA LEU A 724 46.36 -1.44 -20.82
C LEU A 724 47.66 -1.47 -21.63
N LEU A 725 47.63 -1.81 -22.92
CA LEU A 725 48.83 -1.79 -23.78
C LEU A 725 49.45 -0.38 -23.91
N GLU A 726 48.63 0.65 -23.96
CA GLU A 726 49.06 2.06 -23.94
C GLU A 726 49.78 2.46 -22.64
N LYS A 727 49.68 1.65 -21.56
CA LYS A 727 50.33 1.85 -20.26
C LYS A 727 51.53 0.90 -19.98
N LEU A 728 51.94 0.04 -20.93
CA LEU A 728 52.92 -1.06 -20.74
C LEU A 728 54.20 -0.97 -21.58
#